data_AF-A0A441Z7S3-F1
#
_entry.id   AF-A0A441Z7S3-F1
#
_cell.length_a   1.000
_cell.length_b   1.000
_cell.length_c   1.000
_cell.angle_alpha   90.00
_cell.angle_beta   90.00
_cell.angle_gamma   90.00
#
_symmetry.space_group_name_H-M   'P 1'
#
loop_
_entity.id
_entity.type
_entity.pdbx_description
1 polymer ?
#
loop_
_entity_poly.entity_id
_entity_poly.type
_entity_poly.pdbx_seq_one_letter_code
_entity_poly.pdbx_strand_id
1 'polypeptide(L)'
;MSVPDREAATPASLLHVKGRFPAGVQDVLDRLVNVYADWTPSTNGPPLEWCFLVGGPGNGKSEALRDLAGALQAELPLRSGGQPVPRTVPPSWPLHGATVVPGVEIAFVNDASVPRQDACGNRRTGSLFLDLRDGVQHLFNTSSALVMFANVNRGILVEECRVLDNLTSAEPPILAAAAIIRWLADPRETQGESSVRVQTTVPLTALSPYYGQLAISVTDHAVTREIIVHAVFLDTLSLLEPTPGHGGLSVDFSTYPPTPAPYQPLGGLSDDAGSRSGTIAGGIAEQLADMARWDGAGCRENGSGSLCEAHESCPFAQNARWLRDQPLRERFLDILRAAELAGGRRLTYRDLLGHFGLAFIGTPAQSWLTDEHPCRWVERTVRDARNGNAQSVAELASHRIYANLFPITDAAAWPKKRPLAEPRAYRVVASTMRAVHDAPRVRAFEQAFNLIDPARDTDSWGGLRAAILDIVEAMDVSPPANEIQGLEGWSDAASSEIERQLDAVVPGEVVAELGRGREAFGRAQLLRKWRAVLLLRQAGLALGWWPHKAVIQGWLNEHQAALGGRPSGALRLGLNNLVLPSHAELNLAPFRPRTMELRGSLPANCVAVSLLERDLRLELVADGDTLSAELRLATVQGGTAETVAQLPIDLRIAREALLNVDGPSGSFTEIGEAAFARIERARAALVSGRYLASARLLFSDAAGQAWEIVPQVSGASPFRLQSRSGGRR
;
A
#
# COMPACT_ATOMS: atom_id res chain seq x y z
N MET A 1 -40.49 40.46 18.54
CA MET A 1 -39.89 39.12 18.34
C MET A 1 -38.84 39.26 17.26
N SER A 2 -37.63 39.60 17.69
CA SER A 2 -36.46 39.85 16.85
C SER A 2 -35.77 38.53 16.55
N VAL A 3 -35.52 38.30 15.26
CA VAL A 3 -34.69 37.22 14.73
C VAL A 3 -33.29 37.35 15.33
N PRO A 4 -32.68 36.29 15.90
CA PRO A 4 -31.33 36.37 16.40
C PRO A 4 -30.34 36.50 15.24
N ASP A 5 -29.38 37.40 15.44
CA ASP A 5 -28.34 37.76 14.49
C ASP A 5 -27.60 36.55 13.91
N ARG A 6 -27.50 36.54 12.58
CA ARG A 6 -26.50 35.76 11.85
C ARG A 6 -25.14 36.28 12.28
N GLU A 7 -24.42 35.47 13.06
CA GLU A 7 -23.01 35.67 13.32
C GLU A 7 -22.26 35.91 12.01
N ALA A 8 -21.42 36.93 12.09
CA ALA A 8 -20.57 37.49 11.08
C ALA A 8 -19.87 36.43 10.21
N ALA A 9 -19.82 36.74 8.91
CA ALA A 9 -19.01 36.12 7.89
C ALA A 9 -17.66 35.58 8.41
N THR A 10 -17.51 34.26 8.39
CA THR A 10 -16.21 33.57 8.44
C THR A 10 -15.31 34.13 7.34
N PRO A 11 -14.05 34.50 7.65
CA PRO A 11 -13.13 34.96 6.62
C PRO A 11 -12.85 33.81 5.64
N ALA A 12 -12.76 34.18 4.36
CA ALA A 12 -12.48 33.35 3.19
C ALA A 12 -11.74 32.02 3.46
N SER A 13 -12.37 30.91 3.04
CA SER A 13 -11.80 29.59 2.75
C SER A 13 -10.47 29.26 3.44
N LEU A 14 -10.53 28.60 4.60
CA LEU A 14 -9.47 27.65 4.98
C LEU A 14 -9.45 26.57 3.89
N LEU A 15 -8.70 26.82 2.82
CA LEU A 15 -8.56 26.00 1.62
C LEU A 15 -8.55 24.51 2.00
N HIS A 16 -9.51 23.73 1.50
CA HIS A 16 -9.50 22.29 1.65
C HIS A 16 -8.16 21.75 1.09
N VAL A 17 -7.39 21.03 1.91
CA VAL A 17 -6.20 20.33 1.41
C VAL A 17 -6.68 19.24 0.46
N LYS A 18 -6.46 19.42 -0.83
CA LYS A 18 -6.80 18.45 -1.88
C LYS A 18 -5.50 17.95 -2.50
N GLY A 19 -5.24 16.66 -2.36
CA GLY A 19 -4.16 16.02 -3.10
C GLY A 19 -4.45 16.06 -4.59
N ARG A 20 -3.40 16.15 -5.42
CA ARG A 20 -3.50 15.90 -6.86
C ARG A 20 -3.97 14.46 -7.09
N PHE A 21 -4.66 14.19 -8.19
CA PHE A 21 -5.03 12.82 -8.54
C PHE A 21 -3.81 11.96 -8.91
N PRO A 22 -3.94 10.62 -8.84
CA PRO A 22 -2.94 9.71 -9.40
C PRO A 22 -2.76 9.89 -10.90
N ALA A 23 -1.65 9.35 -11.42
CA ALA A 23 -1.25 9.45 -12.81
C ALA A 23 -2.39 9.09 -13.78
N GLY A 24 -2.61 9.93 -14.79
CA GLY A 24 -3.57 9.71 -15.88
C GLY A 24 -5.04 9.99 -15.55
N VAL A 25 -5.42 10.17 -14.27
CA VAL A 25 -6.81 10.47 -13.91
C VAL A 25 -7.21 11.85 -14.44
N GLN A 26 -6.49 12.91 -14.06
CA GLN A 26 -6.82 14.28 -14.49
C GLN A 26 -6.79 14.41 -16.01
N ASP A 27 -5.77 13.83 -16.66
CA ASP A 27 -5.63 13.88 -18.12
C ASP A 27 -6.84 13.26 -18.84
N VAL A 28 -7.35 12.12 -18.34
CA VAL A 28 -8.56 11.48 -18.90
C VAL A 28 -9.81 12.31 -18.60
N LEU A 29 -9.93 12.91 -17.41
CA LEU A 29 -11.08 13.78 -17.11
C LEU A 29 -11.11 14.98 -18.05
N ASP A 30 -9.96 15.65 -18.22
CA ASP A 30 -9.82 16.81 -19.12
C ASP A 30 -10.11 16.41 -20.57
N ARG A 31 -9.65 15.23 -21.00
CA ARG A 31 -9.98 14.66 -22.32
C ARG A 31 -11.49 14.52 -22.52
N LEU A 32 -12.20 13.89 -21.59
CA LEU A 32 -13.65 13.70 -21.71
C LEU A 32 -14.38 15.05 -21.75
N VAL A 33 -14.01 15.98 -20.87
CA VAL A 33 -14.60 17.33 -20.87
C VAL A 33 -14.42 18.02 -22.21
N ASN A 34 -13.20 18.01 -22.76
CA ASN A 34 -12.91 18.65 -24.04
C ASN A 34 -13.65 17.97 -25.22
N VAL A 35 -13.67 16.63 -25.27
CA VAL A 35 -14.38 15.88 -26.32
C VAL A 35 -15.87 16.19 -26.33
N TYR A 36 -16.50 16.28 -25.15
CA TYR A 36 -17.94 16.50 -25.07
C TYR A 36 -18.34 17.98 -25.12
N ALA A 37 -17.44 18.91 -24.82
CA ALA A 37 -17.65 20.34 -25.06
C ALA A 37 -17.80 20.65 -26.56
N ASP A 38 -17.01 19.97 -27.40
CA ASP A 38 -17.00 20.16 -28.86
C ASP A 38 -17.89 19.16 -29.61
N TRP A 39 -18.76 18.43 -28.90
CA TRP A 39 -19.54 17.36 -29.51
C TRP A 39 -20.54 17.87 -30.54
N THR A 40 -20.51 17.28 -31.73
CA THR A 40 -21.48 17.50 -32.79
C THR A 40 -22.19 16.21 -33.17
N PRO A 41 -23.53 16.14 -33.10
CA PRO A 41 -24.28 14.94 -33.47
C PRO A 41 -24.06 14.60 -34.95
N SER A 42 -23.47 13.44 -35.24
CA SER A 42 -23.40 12.93 -36.61
C SER A 42 -23.54 11.41 -36.66
N THR A 43 -24.05 10.90 -37.78
CA THR A 43 -24.32 9.46 -38.00
C THR A 43 -23.05 8.62 -38.06
N ASN A 44 -21.91 9.23 -38.39
CA ASN A 44 -20.55 8.66 -38.31
C ASN A 44 -19.71 9.40 -37.25
N GLY A 45 -20.35 9.80 -36.15
CA GLY A 45 -19.73 10.59 -35.09
C GLY A 45 -18.44 9.97 -34.55
N PRO A 46 -17.60 10.79 -33.89
CA PRO A 46 -16.39 10.29 -33.26
C PRO A 46 -16.73 9.13 -32.30
N PRO A 47 -15.81 8.18 -32.13
CA PRO A 47 -16.06 7.03 -31.28
C PRO A 47 -16.37 7.46 -29.84
N LEU A 48 -17.19 6.68 -29.14
CA LEU A 48 -17.59 7.01 -27.78
C LEU A 48 -16.50 6.62 -26.78
N GLU A 49 -16.12 7.56 -25.93
CA GLU A 49 -15.02 7.38 -24.97
C GLU A 49 -15.58 7.03 -23.58
N TRP A 50 -15.51 5.76 -23.21
CA TRP A 50 -15.85 5.26 -21.87
C TRP A 50 -14.62 5.27 -20.96
N CYS A 51 -14.81 5.55 -19.67
CA CYS A 51 -13.72 5.65 -18.71
C CYS A 51 -13.94 4.78 -17.47
N PHE A 52 -12.89 4.05 -17.09
CA PHE A 52 -12.87 3.16 -15.94
C PHE A 52 -11.73 3.54 -15.01
N LEU A 53 -12.05 3.91 -13.77
CA LEU A 53 -11.08 4.06 -12.70
C LEU A 53 -11.01 2.77 -11.91
N VAL A 54 -9.93 2.02 -12.07
CA VAL A 54 -9.73 0.70 -11.46
C VAL A 54 -8.77 0.80 -10.27
N GLY A 55 -9.17 0.26 -9.12
CA GLY A 55 -8.24 0.09 -7.99
C GLY A 55 -8.94 -0.09 -6.64
N GLY A 56 -8.17 -0.16 -5.56
CA GLY A 56 -8.70 -0.33 -4.21
C GLY A 56 -9.54 0.85 -3.67
N PRO A 57 -10.22 0.66 -2.52
CA PRO A 57 -10.91 1.74 -1.83
C PRO A 57 -9.91 2.77 -1.29
N GLY A 58 -10.28 4.06 -1.34
CA GLY A 58 -9.43 5.14 -0.80
C GLY A 58 -8.45 5.77 -1.80
N ASN A 59 -8.50 5.41 -3.09
CA ASN A 59 -7.62 5.96 -4.14
C ASN A 59 -8.15 7.24 -4.83
N GLY A 60 -9.21 7.87 -4.31
CA GLY A 60 -9.74 9.12 -4.88
C GLY A 60 -10.73 8.96 -6.03
N LYS A 61 -11.15 7.73 -6.39
CA LYS A 61 -12.11 7.46 -7.48
C LYS A 61 -13.42 8.27 -7.41
N SER A 62 -14.05 8.33 -6.24
CA SER A 62 -15.30 9.10 -6.05
C SER A 62 -15.08 10.61 -6.11
N GLU A 63 -13.87 11.09 -5.82
CA GLU A 63 -13.53 12.51 -5.98
C GLU A 63 -13.36 12.87 -7.45
N ALA A 64 -12.70 12.01 -8.24
CA ALA A 64 -12.57 12.16 -9.69
C ALA A 64 -13.95 12.17 -10.39
N LEU A 65 -14.86 11.29 -9.96
CA LEU A 65 -16.25 11.30 -10.44
C LEU A 65 -16.93 12.64 -10.11
N ARG A 66 -16.75 13.16 -8.89
CA ARG A 66 -17.35 14.44 -8.49
C ARG A 66 -16.85 15.59 -9.34
N ASP A 67 -15.55 15.65 -9.58
CA ASP A 67 -14.93 16.69 -10.40
C ASP A 67 -15.45 16.61 -11.85
N LEU A 68 -15.51 15.41 -12.44
CA LEU A 68 -16.04 15.23 -13.80
C LEU A 68 -17.51 15.60 -13.91
N ALA A 69 -18.36 15.13 -12.99
CA ALA A 69 -19.78 15.45 -12.98
C ALA A 69 -20.00 16.96 -12.81
N GLY A 70 -19.21 17.63 -11.96
CA GLY A 70 -19.23 19.09 -11.83
C GLY A 70 -18.83 19.81 -13.12
N ALA A 71 -17.77 19.36 -13.78
CA ALA A 71 -17.30 19.94 -15.06
C ALA A 71 -18.33 19.74 -16.19
N LEU A 72 -19.00 18.60 -16.24
CA LEU A 72 -20.05 18.28 -17.22
C LEU A 72 -21.45 18.76 -16.82
N GLN A 73 -21.58 19.47 -15.68
CA GLN A 73 -22.86 19.95 -15.14
C GLN A 73 -23.90 18.83 -14.91
N ALA A 74 -23.44 17.59 -14.67
CA ALA A 74 -24.31 16.48 -14.32
C ALA A 74 -24.66 16.55 -12.82
N GLU A 75 -25.95 16.62 -12.50
CA GLU A 75 -26.41 16.71 -11.12
C GLU A 75 -26.08 15.45 -10.32
N LEU A 76 -25.27 15.61 -9.26
CA LEU A 76 -25.03 14.56 -8.28
C LEU A 76 -26.10 14.64 -7.18
N PRO A 77 -26.65 13.50 -6.74
CA PRO A 77 -27.64 13.47 -5.66
C PRO A 77 -27.04 14.02 -4.35
N LEU A 78 -27.81 14.86 -3.66
CA LEU A 78 -27.43 15.43 -2.37
C LEU A 78 -27.20 14.30 -1.35
N ARG A 79 -26.03 14.33 -0.70
CA ARG A 79 -25.69 13.36 0.33
C ARG A 79 -26.45 13.67 1.62
N SER A 80 -27.51 12.93 1.91
CA SER A 80 -28.12 12.93 3.24
C SER A 80 -27.18 12.22 4.24
N GLY A 81 -26.91 12.83 5.39
CA GLY A 81 -26.08 12.23 6.43
C GLY A 81 -26.60 10.84 6.83
N GLY A 82 -25.72 9.84 6.85
CA GLY A 82 -26.05 8.46 7.25
C GLY A 82 -26.57 7.53 6.13
N GLN A 83 -26.83 8.02 4.92
CA GLN A 83 -27.22 7.15 3.79
C GLN A 83 -26.01 6.76 2.92
N PRO A 84 -26.00 5.53 2.37
CA PRO A 84 -24.99 5.11 1.42
C PRO A 84 -25.08 5.98 0.15
N VAL A 85 -23.93 6.26 -0.46
CA VAL A 85 -23.90 6.96 -1.74
C VAL A 85 -24.57 6.05 -2.79
N PRO A 86 -25.44 6.58 -3.66
CA PRO A 86 -26.08 5.76 -4.68
C PRO A 86 -25.03 5.07 -5.57
N ARG A 87 -25.36 3.86 -6.04
CA ARG A 87 -24.51 3.09 -6.95
C ARG A 87 -24.27 3.85 -8.24
N THR A 88 -25.33 4.41 -8.81
CA THR A 88 -25.34 5.02 -10.14
C THR A 88 -25.85 6.46 -10.09
N VAL A 89 -25.35 7.28 -11.01
CA VAL A 89 -25.85 8.64 -11.27
C VAL A 89 -26.02 8.80 -12.79
N PRO A 90 -27.19 9.24 -13.28
CA PRO A 90 -28.39 9.57 -12.51
C PRO A 90 -29.10 8.31 -11.96
N PRO A 91 -29.99 8.46 -10.95
CA PRO A 91 -30.79 7.34 -10.43
C PRO A 91 -31.70 6.66 -11.45
N SER A 92 -31.98 7.31 -12.58
CA SER A 92 -32.77 6.77 -13.69
C SER A 92 -32.03 5.73 -14.53
N TRP A 93 -30.71 5.58 -14.35
CA TRP A 93 -29.93 4.54 -15.02
C TRP A 93 -30.43 3.13 -14.60
N PRO A 94 -30.69 2.18 -15.53
CA PRO A 94 -30.28 2.14 -16.94
C PRO A 94 -31.26 2.71 -17.98
N LEU A 95 -32.40 3.29 -17.58
CA LEU A 95 -33.40 3.79 -18.52
C LEU A 95 -32.93 5.08 -19.23
N HIS A 96 -32.30 5.98 -18.48
CA HIS A 96 -31.80 7.26 -18.99
C HIS A 96 -30.49 7.65 -18.30
N GLY A 97 -29.51 8.11 -19.08
CA GLY A 97 -28.32 8.78 -18.55
C GLY A 97 -28.58 10.27 -18.25
N ALA A 98 -27.59 10.95 -17.67
CA ALA A 98 -27.64 12.39 -17.48
C ALA A 98 -27.24 13.07 -18.78
N THR A 99 -28.09 13.95 -19.32
CA THR A 99 -27.74 14.70 -20.52
C THR A 99 -26.57 15.64 -20.25
N VAL A 100 -25.49 15.51 -21.03
CA VAL A 100 -24.33 16.39 -20.97
C VAL A 100 -24.45 17.49 -22.01
N VAL A 101 -24.75 17.09 -23.24
CA VAL A 101 -24.99 17.96 -24.40
C VAL A 101 -26.11 17.33 -25.25
N PRO A 102 -26.79 18.09 -26.12
CA PRO A 102 -27.85 17.55 -26.96
C PRO A 102 -27.40 16.31 -27.76
N GLY A 103 -28.06 15.17 -27.51
CA GLY A 103 -27.75 13.90 -28.17
C GLY A 103 -26.69 13.03 -27.47
N VAL A 104 -26.13 13.46 -26.34
CA VAL A 104 -25.18 12.67 -25.53
C VAL A 104 -25.62 12.62 -24.07
N GLU A 105 -25.67 11.40 -23.54
CA GLU A 105 -25.93 11.10 -22.15
C GLU A 105 -24.69 10.48 -21.50
N ILE A 106 -24.53 10.69 -20.19
CA ILE A 106 -23.52 10.03 -19.38
C ILE A 106 -24.15 9.23 -18.24
N ALA A 107 -23.64 8.03 -18.00
CA ALA A 107 -23.95 7.22 -16.84
C ALA A 107 -22.70 7.05 -15.97
N PHE A 108 -22.80 7.43 -14.71
CA PHE A 108 -21.77 7.22 -13.71
C PHE A 108 -22.09 5.98 -12.88
N VAL A 109 -21.15 5.04 -12.79
CA VAL A 109 -21.16 3.95 -11.80
C VAL A 109 -20.18 4.35 -10.69
N ASN A 110 -20.70 4.90 -9.61
CA ASN A 110 -19.89 5.45 -8.50
C ASN A 110 -19.19 4.36 -7.68
N ASP A 111 -19.81 3.19 -7.52
CA ASP A 111 -19.17 2.03 -6.90
C ASP A 111 -19.72 0.74 -7.51
N ALA A 112 -18.91 0.12 -8.37
CA ALA A 112 -19.27 -1.14 -9.03
C ALA A 112 -19.50 -2.30 -8.05
N SER A 113 -19.03 -2.20 -6.80
CA SER A 113 -19.22 -3.26 -5.79
C SER A 113 -20.58 -3.24 -5.09
N VAL A 114 -21.36 -2.16 -5.19
CA VAL A 114 -22.70 -2.06 -4.56
C VAL A 114 -23.74 -2.73 -5.46
N PRO A 115 -24.32 -3.90 -5.16
CA PRO A 115 -25.15 -4.64 -6.11
C PRO A 115 -26.31 -3.82 -6.69
N ARG A 116 -26.66 -4.04 -7.96
CA ARG A 116 -27.87 -3.45 -8.56
C ARG A 116 -29.12 -4.03 -7.88
N GLN A 117 -30.17 -3.21 -7.76
CA GLN A 117 -31.43 -3.64 -7.14
C GLN A 117 -32.12 -4.76 -7.92
N ASP A 118 -32.03 -4.75 -9.25
CA ASP A 118 -32.57 -5.79 -10.13
C ASP A 118 -31.70 -7.06 -10.19
N ALA A 119 -30.44 -6.98 -9.73
CA ALA A 119 -29.57 -8.13 -9.54
C ALA A 119 -29.77 -8.85 -8.19
N CYS A 120 -30.46 -8.20 -7.23
CA CYS A 120 -30.75 -8.77 -5.90
C CYS A 120 -31.72 -9.96 -5.99
N GLY A 121 -31.16 -11.16 -6.16
CA GLY A 121 -31.91 -12.43 -6.16
C GLY A 121 -31.30 -13.48 -7.09
N ASN A 122 -30.56 -13.06 -8.11
CA ASN A 122 -29.94 -13.96 -9.07
C ASN A 122 -28.40 -13.85 -8.95
N ARG A 123 -27.80 -14.66 -8.06
CA ARG A 123 -26.33 -14.71 -7.83
C ARG A 123 -25.49 -15.13 -9.06
N ARG A 124 -26.12 -15.26 -10.23
CA ARG A 124 -25.51 -15.76 -11.48
C ARG A 124 -25.09 -14.67 -12.45
N THR A 125 -25.30 -13.38 -12.14
CA THR A 125 -24.97 -12.27 -13.04
C THR A 125 -24.34 -11.11 -12.28
N GLY A 126 -23.16 -10.66 -12.73
CA GLY A 126 -22.43 -9.52 -12.15
C GLY A 126 -23.17 -8.19 -12.36
N SER A 127 -23.10 -7.29 -11.38
CA SER A 127 -23.79 -6.01 -11.47
C SER A 127 -23.13 -5.03 -12.45
N LEU A 128 -21.78 -5.02 -12.51
CA LEU A 128 -21.06 -4.22 -13.49
C LEU A 128 -21.28 -4.76 -14.91
N PHE A 129 -21.30 -6.08 -15.09
CA PHE A 129 -21.68 -6.73 -16.34
C PHE A 129 -23.04 -6.26 -16.86
N LEU A 130 -24.06 -6.20 -16.00
CA LEU A 130 -25.38 -5.70 -16.39
C LEU A 130 -25.33 -4.22 -16.79
N ASP A 131 -24.59 -3.38 -16.06
CA ASP A 131 -24.42 -1.96 -16.43
C ASP A 131 -23.77 -1.81 -17.80
N LEU A 132 -22.73 -2.59 -18.10
CA LEU A 132 -22.05 -2.55 -19.40
C LEU A 132 -22.92 -3.09 -20.53
N ARG A 133 -23.63 -4.20 -20.30
CA ARG A 133 -24.58 -4.76 -21.28
C ARG A 133 -25.64 -3.73 -21.63
N ASP A 134 -26.27 -3.12 -20.62
CA ASP A 134 -27.32 -2.12 -20.80
C ASP A 134 -26.74 -0.88 -21.51
N GLY A 135 -25.52 -0.47 -21.17
CA GLY A 135 -24.81 0.61 -21.84
C GLY A 135 -24.56 0.36 -23.32
N VAL A 136 -24.08 -0.83 -23.70
CA VAL A 136 -23.87 -1.18 -25.11
C VAL A 136 -25.21 -1.27 -25.84
N GLN A 137 -26.24 -1.83 -25.20
CA GLN A 137 -27.57 -1.94 -25.78
C GLN A 137 -28.23 -0.57 -26.03
N HIS A 138 -27.98 0.42 -25.17
CA HIS A 138 -28.43 1.81 -25.35
C HIS A 138 -27.90 2.44 -26.65
N LEU A 139 -26.71 2.04 -27.11
CA LEU A 139 -26.11 2.57 -28.35
C LEU A 139 -26.85 2.16 -29.63
N PHE A 140 -27.69 1.12 -29.54
CA PHE A 140 -28.48 0.59 -30.66
C PHE A 140 -29.97 0.92 -30.54
N ASN A 141 -30.48 1.05 -29.31
CA ASN A 141 -31.91 1.22 -29.07
C ASN A 141 -32.37 2.68 -29.01
N THR A 142 -31.45 3.62 -28.87
CA THR A 142 -31.76 5.03 -28.59
C THR A 142 -31.09 5.96 -29.60
N SER A 143 -31.69 7.12 -29.82
CA SER A 143 -31.13 8.15 -30.69
C SER A 143 -29.98 8.95 -30.04
N SER A 144 -29.81 8.83 -28.73
CA SER A 144 -28.73 9.46 -27.95
C SER A 144 -27.54 8.52 -27.80
N ALA A 145 -26.33 9.07 -27.90
CA ALA A 145 -25.12 8.36 -27.56
C ALA A 145 -24.92 8.29 -26.04
N LEU A 146 -24.38 7.18 -25.53
CA LEU A 146 -24.13 6.99 -24.10
C LEU A 146 -22.64 6.85 -23.79
N VAL A 147 -22.20 7.64 -22.83
CA VAL A 147 -20.87 7.61 -22.24
C VAL A 147 -20.97 6.93 -20.88
N MET A 148 -20.05 6.03 -20.57
CA MET A 148 -19.96 5.43 -19.24
C MET A 148 -18.70 5.89 -18.51
N PHE A 149 -18.87 6.29 -17.25
CA PHE A 149 -17.78 6.52 -16.32
C PHE A 149 -17.97 5.61 -15.10
N ALA A 150 -17.03 4.69 -14.85
CA ALA A 150 -17.19 3.69 -13.81
C ALA A 150 -15.99 3.61 -12.86
N ASN A 151 -16.29 3.65 -11.57
CA ASN A 151 -15.35 3.38 -10.50
C ASN A 151 -15.41 1.90 -10.12
N VAL A 152 -14.32 1.18 -10.38
CA VAL A 152 -14.26 -0.27 -10.28
C VAL A 152 -13.22 -0.70 -9.24
N ASN A 153 -13.60 -1.63 -8.36
CA ASN A 153 -12.68 -2.25 -7.41
C ASN A 153 -12.17 -3.57 -8.01
N ARG A 154 -10.85 -3.86 -7.98
CA ARG A 154 -10.31 -5.11 -8.59
C ARG A 154 -11.01 -6.39 -8.14
N GLY A 155 -11.47 -6.46 -6.89
CA GLY A 155 -12.21 -7.63 -6.37
C GLY A 155 -13.46 -7.95 -7.19
N ILE A 156 -14.21 -6.94 -7.65
CA ILE A 156 -15.43 -7.17 -8.44
C ILE A 156 -15.10 -7.77 -9.81
N LEU A 157 -13.98 -7.39 -10.42
CA LEU A 157 -13.56 -7.90 -11.72
C LEU A 157 -13.26 -9.40 -11.64
N VAL A 158 -12.56 -9.84 -10.59
CA VAL A 158 -12.27 -11.27 -10.37
C VAL A 158 -13.55 -12.07 -10.14
N GLU A 159 -14.48 -11.53 -9.36
CA GLU A 159 -15.78 -12.18 -9.11
C GLU A 159 -16.61 -12.29 -10.39
N GLU A 160 -16.68 -11.22 -11.18
CA GLU A 160 -17.47 -11.20 -12.41
C GLU A 160 -16.84 -12.05 -13.52
N CYS A 161 -15.50 -12.08 -13.67
CA CYS A 161 -14.84 -12.99 -14.61
C CYS A 161 -15.22 -14.45 -14.37
N ARG A 162 -15.25 -14.92 -13.12
CA ARG A 162 -15.67 -16.29 -12.77
C ARG A 162 -17.11 -16.60 -13.17
N VAL A 163 -17.98 -15.58 -13.12
CA VAL A 163 -19.36 -15.70 -13.57
C VAL A 163 -19.42 -15.79 -15.10
N LEU A 164 -18.59 -15.01 -15.79
CA LEU A 164 -18.51 -14.96 -17.25
C LEU A 164 -17.91 -16.22 -17.89
N ASP A 165 -17.13 -17.02 -17.17
CA ASP A 165 -16.59 -18.29 -17.68
C ASP A 165 -17.69 -19.31 -18.08
N ASN A 166 -18.89 -19.16 -17.53
CA ASN A 166 -20.04 -20.04 -17.82
C ASN A 166 -21.03 -19.42 -18.81
N LEU A 167 -20.68 -18.28 -19.43
CA LEU A 167 -21.59 -17.54 -20.28
C LEU A 167 -21.63 -18.13 -21.70
N THR A 168 -22.82 -18.49 -22.18
CA THR A 168 -23.03 -19.15 -23.48
C THR A 168 -23.78 -18.28 -24.50
N SER A 169 -24.04 -17.01 -24.20
CA SER A 169 -24.80 -16.12 -25.09
C SER A 169 -23.92 -15.58 -26.22
N ALA A 170 -24.49 -15.47 -27.42
CA ALA A 170 -23.85 -14.91 -28.61
C ALA A 170 -24.33 -13.49 -28.96
N GLU A 171 -25.13 -12.85 -28.08
CA GLU A 171 -25.63 -11.50 -28.33
C GLU A 171 -24.50 -10.46 -28.28
N PRO A 172 -24.37 -9.57 -29.28
CA PRO A 172 -23.26 -8.61 -29.36
C PRO A 172 -23.08 -7.72 -28.10
N PRO A 173 -24.14 -7.17 -27.48
CA PRO A 173 -23.98 -6.38 -26.24
C PRO A 173 -23.42 -7.18 -25.06
N ILE A 174 -23.78 -8.47 -24.98
CA ILE A 174 -23.29 -9.37 -23.93
C ILE A 174 -21.81 -9.70 -24.15
N LEU A 175 -21.42 -10.01 -25.39
CA LEU A 175 -20.03 -10.29 -25.75
C LEU A 175 -19.13 -9.07 -25.52
N ALA A 176 -19.60 -7.88 -25.89
CA ALA A 176 -18.87 -6.63 -25.65
C ALA A 176 -18.68 -6.34 -24.16
N ALA A 177 -19.73 -6.46 -23.34
CA ALA A 177 -19.65 -6.29 -21.89
C ALA A 177 -18.68 -7.29 -21.23
N ALA A 178 -18.73 -8.56 -21.66
CA ALA A 178 -17.82 -9.60 -21.17
C ALA A 178 -16.36 -9.31 -21.56
N ALA A 179 -16.12 -8.85 -22.79
CA ALA A 179 -14.80 -8.46 -23.26
C ALA A 179 -14.21 -7.29 -22.45
N ILE A 180 -15.01 -6.25 -22.15
CA ILE A 180 -14.58 -5.13 -21.30
C ILE A 180 -14.16 -5.63 -19.92
N ILE A 181 -14.97 -6.46 -19.27
CA ILE A 181 -14.66 -6.96 -17.91
C ILE A 181 -13.41 -7.83 -17.91
N ARG A 182 -13.29 -8.77 -18.85
CA ARG A 182 -12.11 -9.63 -18.98
C ARG A 182 -10.85 -8.80 -19.20
N TRP A 183 -10.92 -7.80 -20.08
CA TRP A 183 -9.79 -6.91 -20.32
C TRP A 183 -9.47 -6.01 -19.12
N LEU A 184 -10.46 -5.47 -18.39
CA LEU A 184 -10.19 -4.72 -17.16
C LEU A 184 -9.58 -5.59 -16.06
N ALA A 185 -9.94 -6.88 -16.01
CA ALA A 185 -9.39 -7.85 -15.06
C ALA A 185 -7.95 -8.23 -15.40
N ASP A 186 -7.66 -8.50 -16.68
CA ASP A 186 -6.33 -8.75 -17.20
C ASP A 186 -6.11 -8.05 -18.56
N PRO A 187 -5.57 -6.81 -18.55
CA PRO A 187 -5.36 -6.02 -19.77
C PRO A 187 -4.26 -6.58 -20.69
N ARG A 188 -3.53 -7.61 -20.26
CA ARG A 188 -2.43 -8.22 -21.03
C ARG A 188 -2.93 -9.32 -21.97
N GLU A 189 -4.11 -9.88 -21.69
CA GLU A 189 -4.75 -10.85 -22.57
C GLU A 189 -5.77 -10.15 -23.48
N THR A 190 -5.65 -10.34 -24.79
CA THR A 190 -6.63 -9.84 -25.75
C THR A 190 -7.19 -11.04 -26.52
N GLN A 191 -8.47 -11.35 -26.32
CA GLN A 191 -9.18 -12.37 -27.11
C GLN A 191 -10.35 -11.69 -27.84
N GLY A 192 -10.43 -11.90 -29.16
CA GLY A 192 -11.53 -11.42 -29.99
C GLY A 192 -12.39 -12.56 -30.50
N GLU A 193 -13.70 -12.34 -30.58
CA GLU A 193 -14.66 -13.23 -31.25
C GLU A 193 -15.15 -12.59 -32.56
N SER A 194 -15.91 -13.32 -33.37
CA SER A 194 -16.23 -12.91 -34.75
C SER A 194 -17.19 -11.71 -34.87
N SER A 195 -18.12 -11.50 -33.93
CA SER A 195 -19.10 -10.38 -33.94
C SER A 195 -18.69 -9.15 -33.13
N VAL A 196 -17.65 -9.27 -32.30
CA VAL A 196 -17.11 -8.18 -31.49
C VAL A 196 -15.59 -8.14 -31.70
N ARG A 197 -15.12 -7.12 -32.40
CA ARG A 197 -13.68 -6.91 -32.59
C ARG A 197 -13.14 -6.14 -31.38
N VAL A 198 -12.16 -6.73 -30.71
CA VAL A 198 -11.49 -6.15 -29.53
C VAL A 198 -10.02 -5.97 -29.86
N GLN A 199 -9.50 -4.76 -29.66
CA GLN A 199 -8.10 -4.44 -29.87
C GLN A 199 -7.58 -3.54 -28.77
N THR A 200 -6.56 -4.00 -28.03
CA THR A 200 -5.80 -3.14 -27.13
C THR A 200 -4.98 -2.14 -27.95
N THR A 201 -5.30 -0.86 -27.87
CA THR A 201 -4.63 0.22 -28.62
C THR A 201 -3.46 0.81 -27.83
N VAL A 202 -3.59 0.86 -26.50
CA VAL A 202 -2.50 1.23 -25.58
C VAL A 202 -2.31 0.10 -24.56
N PRO A 203 -1.30 -0.75 -24.73
CA PRO A 203 -1.04 -1.85 -23.80
C PRO A 203 -0.41 -1.35 -22.49
N LEU A 204 -0.69 -2.04 -21.39
CA LEU A 204 0.05 -1.83 -20.15
C LEU A 204 1.46 -2.38 -20.28
N THR A 205 2.44 -1.60 -19.87
CA THR A 205 3.85 -2.02 -19.78
C THR A 205 4.37 -1.81 -18.36
N ALA A 206 5.54 -2.37 -18.04
CA ALA A 206 6.20 -2.13 -16.76
C ALA A 206 6.41 -0.62 -16.47
N LEU A 207 6.68 0.16 -17.51
CA LEU A 207 6.87 1.62 -17.43
C LEU A 207 5.58 2.41 -17.51
N SER A 208 4.50 1.86 -18.07
CA SER A 208 3.19 2.53 -18.17
C SER A 208 2.05 1.65 -17.64
N PRO A 209 2.09 1.18 -16.38
CA PRO A 209 1.14 0.22 -15.84
C PRO A 209 -0.17 0.87 -15.36
N TYR A 210 -0.25 2.20 -15.38
CA TYR A 210 -1.33 2.97 -14.79
C TYR A 210 -2.40 3.39 -15.80
N TYR A 211 -2.15 3.28 -17.11
CA TYR A 211 -3.11 3.67 -18.14
C TYR A 211 -3.09 2.69 -19.31
N GLY A 212 -4.26 2.17 -19.68
CA GLY A 212 -4.46 1.35 -20.86
C GLY A 212 -5.67 1.81 -21.67
N GLN A 213 -5.70 1.43 -22.94
CA GLN A 213 -6.80 1.73 -23.84
C GLN A 213 -7.20 0.52 -24.68
N LEU A 214 -8.50 0.31 -24.79
CA LEU A 214 -9.13 -0.77 -25.54
C LEU A 214 -10.12 -0.19 -26.55
N ALA A 215 -10.01 -0.56 -27.82
CA ALA A 215 -10.99 -0.26 -28.84
C ALA A 215 -11.90 -1.49 -29.05
N ILE A 216 -13.20 -1.26 -29.05
CA ILE A 216 -14.22 -2.29 -29.28
C ILE A 216 -15.13 -1.83 -30.42
N SER A 217 -15.23 -2.67 -31.45
CA SER A 217 -16.22 -2.51 -32.51
C SER A 217 -17.31 -3.56 -32.33
N VAL A 218 -18.54 -3.09 -32.10
CA VAL A 218 -19.73 -3.93 -31.92
C VAL A 218 -20.61 -3.78 -33.16
N THR A 219 -20.94 -4.89 -33.82
CA THR A 219 -21.86 -4.90 -34.96
C THR A 219 -23.16 -5.58 -34.56
N ASP A 220 -24.28 -4.84 -34.68
CA ASP A 220 -25.63 -5.37 -34.48
C ASP A 220 -26.55 -4.92 -35.61
N HIS A 221 -27.31 -5.85 -36.18
CA HIS A 221 -28.22 -5.61 -37.32
C HIS A 221 -27.68 -4.68 -38.44
N ALA A 222 -26.41 -4.88 -38.83
CA ALA A 222 -25.66 -4.12 -39.84
C ALA A 222 -25.25 -2.67 -39.46
N VAL A 223 -25.45 -2.27 -38.20
CA VAL A 223 -24.91 -1.03 -37.64
C VAL A 223 -23.66 -1.38 -36.83
N THR A 224 -22.54 -0.73 -37.12
CA THR A 224 -21.31 -0.86 -36.33
C THR A 224 -21.14 0.37 -35.45
N ARG A 225 -20.93 0.15 -34.16
CA ARG A 225 -20.57 1.19 -33.19
C ARG A 225 -19.17 0.95 -32.66
N GLU A 226 -18.39 2.00 -32.53
CA GLU A 226 -17.05 1.96 -31.95
C GLU A 226 -17.05 2.60 -30.56
N ILE A 227 -16.48 1.87 -29.60
CA ILE A 227 -16.31 2.30 -28.21
C ILE A 227 -14.82 2.27 -27.90
N ILE A 228 -14.29 3.38 -27.41
CA ILE A 228 -12.95 3.50 -26.87
C ILE A 228 -13.05 3.47 -25.35
N VAL A 229 -12.45 2.47 -24.74
CA VAL A 229 -12.41 2.28 -23.29
C VAL A 229 -11.06 2.76 -22.80
N HIS A 230 -11.07 3.81 -21.99
CA HIS A 230 -9.94 4.30 -21.21
C HIS A 230 -9.98 3.63 -19.83
N ALA A 231 -8.88 3.02 -19.41
CA ALA A 231 -8.76 2.48 -18.06
C ALA A 231 -7.55 3.08 -17.35
N VAL A 232 -7.78 3.69 -16.19
CA VAL A 232 -6.73 4.18 -15.30
C VAL A 232 -6.66 3.24 -14.09
N PHE A 233 -5.48 2.72 -13.78
CA PHE A 233 -5.23 1.82 -12.66
C PHE A 233 -4.55 2.58 -11.52
N LEU A 234 -5.33 2.90 -10.48
CA LEU A 234 -4.90 3.80 -9.39
C LEU A 234 -4.14 3.07 -8.27
N ASP A 235 -3.95 1.75 -8.38
CA ASP A 235 -3.31 0.92 -7.35
C ASP A 235 -1.95 0.33 -7.76
N THR A 236 -1.42 0.76 -8.91
CA THR A 236 -0.15 0.27 -9.47
C THR A 236 1.04 1.09 -9.01
N LEU A 237 0.86 2.40 -8.83
CA LEU A 237 1.90 3.36 -8.45
C LEU A 237 1.69 3.86 -7.01
N SER A 238 2.79 4.13 -6.33
CA SER A 238 2.86 4.69 -4.98
C SER A 238 2.61 6.19 -5.00
N LEU A 239 1.89 6.68 -3.99
CA LEU A 239 1.71 8.12 -3.77
C LEU A 239 2.98 8.80 -3.21
N LEU A 240 3.98 7.99 -2.81
CA LEU A 240 5.28 8.40 -2.26
C LEU A 240 6.41 8.35 -3.31
N GLU A 241 6.08 8.10 -4.57
CA GLU A 241 7.00 8.15 -5.70
C GLU A 241 6.55 9.21 -6.71
N PRO A 242 7.44 9.70 -7.59
CA PRO A 242 7.10 10.72 -8.58
C PRO A 242 5.99 10.26 -9.51
N THR A 243 5.00 11.13 -9.72
CA THR A 243 3.95 10.89 -10.71
C THR A 243 4.57 10.93 -12.12
N PRO A 244 4.32 9.94 -13.00
CA PRO A 244 4.69 9.98 -14.41
C PRO A 244 4.33 11.30 -15.08
N GLY A 245 5.24 11.85 -15.88
CA GLY A 245 5.03 13.14 -16.52
C GLY A 245 5.11 14.33 -15.56
N HIS A 246 5.86 14.23 -14.46
CA HIS A 246 5.99 15.30 -13.47
C HIS A 246 6.28 16.68 -14.11
N GLY A 247 5.37 17.63 -13.91
CA GLY A 247 5.43 18.97 -14.53
C GLY A 247 4.70 19.10 -15.88
N GLY A 248 4.12 18.03 -16.40
CA GLY A 248 3.32 17.95 -17.63
C GLY A 248 2.17 16.94 -17.52
N LEU A 249 1.81 16.33 -18.65
CA LEU A 249 0.74 15.32 -18.74
C LEU A 249 1.27 13.92 -18.41
N SER A 250 0.52 13.13 -17.62
CA SER A 250 0.81 11.70 -17.47
C SER A 250 0.33 10.90 -18.68
N VAL A 251 -0.71 11.36 -19.38
CA VAL A 251 -1.18 10.78 -20.64
C VAL A 251 -1.38 11.89 -21.66
N ASP A 252 -0.62 11.84 -22.75
CA ASP A 252 -0.73 12.79 -23.85
C ASP A 252 -1.77 12.32 -24.87
N PHE A 253 -2.87 13.08 -24.98
CA PHE A 253 -3.97 12.86 -25.92
C PHE A 253 -3.84 13.65 -27.23
N SER A 254 -2.70 14.30 -27.49
CA SER A 254 -2.44 14.98 -28.76
C SER A 254 -2.22 14.02 -29.93
N THR A 255 -1.93 12.74 -29.65
CA THR A 255 -1.77 11.66 -30.64
C THR A 255 -2.84 10.59 -30.48
N TYR A 256 -3.11 9.84 -31.56
CA TYR A 256 -3.94 8.63 -31.52
C TYR A 256 -3.15 7.41 -32.04
N PRO A 257 -2.97 6.34 -31.22
CA PRO A 257 -3.40 6.23 -29.83
C PRO A 257 -2.64 7.21 -28.88
N PRO A 258 -3.19 7.49 -27.68
CA PRO A 258 -2.56 8.39 -26.71
C PRO A 258 -1.29 7.78 -26.11
N THR A 259 -0.36 8.64 -25.69
CA THR A 259 0.97 8.21 -25.22
C THR A 259 1.10 8.42 -23.70
N PRO A 260 1.14 7.35 -22.88
CA PRO A 260 1.40 7.48 -21.45
C PRO A 260 2.90 7.78 -21.18
N ALA A 261 3.17 8.69 -20.26
CA ALA A 261 4.52 8.99 -19.80
C ALA A 261 5.13 7.79 -19.04
N PRO A 262 6.45 7.52 -19.17
CA PRO A 262 7.07 6.43 -18.45
C PRO A 262 7.15 6.71 -16.95
N TYR A 263 6.90 5.69 -16.14
CA TYR A 263 7.08 5.69 -14.70
C TYR A 263 8.56 5.62 -14.34
N GLN A 264 9.00 6.56 -13.50
CA GLN A 264 10.39 6.70 -13.07
C GLN A 264 10.41 6.89 -11.54
N PRO A 265 10.54 5.80 -10.76
CA PRO A 265 10.69 5.90 -9.31
C PRO A 265 12.03 6.53 -8.95
N LEU A 266 12.14 7.04 -7.71
CA LEU A 266 13.39 7.62 -7.19
C LEU A 266 14.53 6.60 -7.14
N GLY A 267 14.19 5.32 -6.95
CA GLY A 267 15.18 4.23 -6.85
C GLY A 267 15.92 4.19 -5.52
N GLY A 268 15.54 5.01 -4.53
CA GLY A 268 16.20 5.00 -3.22
C GLY A 268 15.50 5.85 -2.17
N LEU A 269 16.13 5.93 -1.00
CA LEU A 269 15.73 6.78 0.13
C LEU A 269 16.29 8.21 -0.03
N SER A 270 15.85 9.15 0.80
CA SER A 270 16.21 10.57 0.68
C SER A 270 17.71 10.85 0.81
N ASP A 271 18.47 9.94 1.43
CA ASP A 271 19.94 10.06 1.56
C ASP A 271 20.69 9.82 0.25
N ASP A 272 20.21 8.86 -0.53
CA ASP A 272 20.95 8.30 -1.66
C ASP A 272 20.33 8.68 -3.01
N ALA A 273 19.09 9.17 -3.00
CA ALA A 273 18.28 9.47 -4.18
C ALA A 273 17.65 10.88 -4.10
N GLY A 274 16.54 11.08 -4.81
CA GLY A 274 15.84 12.37 -4.82
C GLY A 274 14.86 12.55 -3.64
N SER A 275 14.42 13.79 -3.46
CA SER A 275 13.44 14.16 -2.43
C SER A 275 12.04 13.62 -2.76
N ARG A 276 11.35 13.10 -1.74
CA ARG A 276 9.93 12.74 -1.80
C ARG A 276 8.98 13.93 -1.65
N SER A 277 9.48 15.14 -1.44
CA SER A 277 8.64 16.34 -1.27
C SER A 277 7.80 16.65 -2.52
N GLY A 278 8.31 16.35 -3.72
CA GLY A 278 7.59 16.57 -4.99
C GLY A 278 6.52 15.51 -5.33
N THR A 279 6.32 14.51 -4.48
CA THR A 279 5.32 13.45 -4.67
C THR A 279 3.93 13.91 -4.20
N ILE A 280 2.88 13.13 -4.52
CA ILE A 280 1.51 13.45 -4.06
C ILE A 280 1.46 13.49 -2.53
N ALA A 281 2.04 12.49 -1.87
CA ALA A 281 2.12 12.44 -0.41
C ALA A 281 2.96 13.60 0.16
N GLY A 282 4.10 13.91 -0.46
CA GLY A 282 4.95 15.03 -0.07
C GLY A 282 4.23 16.38 -0.12
N GLY A 283 3.53 16.66 -1.22
CA GLY A 283 2.74 17.88 -1.39
C GLY A 283 1.57 17.99 -0.40
N ILE A 284 0.93 16.86 -0.04
CA ILE A 284 -0.10 16.87 1.02
C ILE A 284 0.53 17.15 2.39
N ALA A 285 1.65 16.50 2.72
CA ALA A 285 2.34 16.71 3.98
C ALA A 285 2.78 18.17 4.17
N GLU A 286 3.33 18.78 3.11
CA GLU A 286 3.71 20.19 3.10
C GLU A 286 2.50 21.12 3.28
N GLN A 287 1.41 20.91 2.52
CA GLN A 287 0.18 21.69 2.66
C GLN A 287 -0.45 21.58 4.04
N LEU A 288 -0.37 20.40 4.68
CA LEU A 288 -0.87 20.19 6.05
C LEU A 288 0.02 20.84 7.11
N ALA A 289 1.34 20.91 6.90
CA ALA A 289 2.30 21.52 7.83
C ALA A 289 2.46 23.04 7.67
N ASP A 290 1.83 23.61 6.63
CA ASP A 290 1.96 25.01 6.23
C ASP A 290 1.75 26.00 7.38
N MET A 291 2.68 26.95 7.53
CA MET A 291 2.69 27.92 8.62
C MET A 291 1.39 28.74 8.69
N ALA A 292 0.77 29.08 7.56
CA ALA A 292 -0.47 29.85 7.52
C ALA A 292 -1.64 29.10 8.18
N ARG A 293 -1.63 27.77 8.17
CA ARG A 293 -2.68 26.94 8.80
C ARG A 293 -2.52 26.81 10.31
N TRP A 294 -1.28 26.82 10.79
CA TRP A 294 -0.96 26.67 12.20
C TRP A 294 -0.77 28.06 12.83
N ASP A 295 0.46 28.57 12.78
CA ASP A 295 0.90 29.83 13.36
C ASP A 295 0.13 31.05 12.79
N GLY A 296 -0.30 30.97 11.53
CA GLY A 296 -1.04 32.03 10.84
C GLY A 296 -2.53 32.10 11.20
N ALA A 297 -3.16 30.97 11.53
CA ALA A 297 -4.60 30.90 11.73
C ALA A 297 -5.02 29.95 12.85
N GLY A 298 -4.74 28.65 12.73
CA GLY A 298 -5.29 27.61 13.60
C GLY A 298 -4.82 27.64 15.06
N CYS A 299 -3.64 28.21 15.32
CA CYS A 299 -3.07 28.32 16.67
C CYS A 299 -3.19 29.73 17.28
N ARG A 300 -4.11 30.57 16.78
CA ARG A 300 -4.34 31.91 17.32
C ARG A 300 -5.54 31.96 18.26
N GLU A 301 -5.46 32.83 19.26
CA GLU A 301 -6.56 33.11 20.16
C GLU A 301 -7.63 33.99 19.49
N ASN A 302 -8.88 33.66 19.73
CA ASN A 302 -10.02 34.43 19.24
C ASN A 302 -10.03 35.81 19.92
N GLY A 303 -9.91 36.87 19.12
CA GLY A 303 -10.03 38.26 19.57
C GLY A 303 -8.71 39.03 19.69
N SER A 304 -7.66 38.42 20.22
CA SER A 304 -6.32 39.05 20.31
C SER A 304 -5.50 38.85 19.03
N GLY A 305 -5.76 37.77 18.31
CA GLY A 305 -4.94 37.36 17.18
C GLY A 305 -3.51 36.96 17.57
N SER A 306 -3.17 36.84 18.86
CA SER A 306 -1.86 36.33 19.30
C SER A 306 -1.81 34.80 19.19
N LEU A 307 -0.61 34.22 19.19
CA LEU A 307 -0.45 32.79 19.34
C LEU A 307 -1.01 32.32 20.68
N CYS A 308 -1.60 31.13 20.70
CA CYS A 308 -2.11 30.45 21.88
C CYS A 308 -1.01 30.31 22.95
N GLU A 309 -1.33 30.58 24.22
CA GLU A 309 -0.39 30.43 25.35
C GLU A 309 0.23 29.03 25.48
N ALA A 310 -0.49 28.00 25.01
CA ALA A 310 -0.04 26.62 25.03
C ALA A 310 0.85 26.25 23.83
N HIS A 311 1.04 27.13 22.84
CA HIS A 311 1.71 26.85 21.57
C HIS A 311 3.07 26.14 21.71
N GLU A 312 3.94 26.66 22.58
CA GLU A 312 5.30 26.11 22.79
C GLU A 312 5.29 24.69 23.41
N SER A 313 4.24 24.32 24.12
CA SER A 313 4.08 22.99 24.73
C SER A 313 2.94 22.18 24.09
N CYS A 314 2.40 22.63 22.96
CA CYS A 314 1.30 21.98 22.25
C CYS A 314 1.87 20.87 21.35
N PRO A 315 1.58 19.58 21.60
CA PRO A 315 2.14 18.50 20.78
C PRO A 315 1.75 18.64 19.30
N PHE A 316 0.57 19.18 18.99
CA PHE A 316 0.12 19.35 17.60
C PHE A 316 0.94 20.40 16.85
N ALA A 317 1.16 21.57 17.46
CA ALA A 317 1.98 22.62 16.89
C ALA A 317 3.44 22.19 16.75
N GLN A 318 3.98 21.47 17.75
CA GLN A 318 5.34 20.95 17.70
C GLN A 318 5.50 19.82 16.66
N ASN A 319 4.46 19.00 16.41
CA ASN A 319 4.48 18.01 15.33
C ASN A 319 4.40 18.69 13.96
N ALA A 320 3.60 19.76 13.83
CA ALA A 320 3.53 20.55 12.61
C ALA A 320 4.87 21.23 12.29
N ARG A 321 5.54 21.80 13.32
CA ARG A 321 6.90 22.35 13.20
C ARG A 321 7.89 21.29 12.73
N TRP A 322 7.84 20.09 13.29
CA TRP A 322 8.65 18.95 12.85
C TRP A 322 8.44 18.65 11.37
N LEU A 323 7.18 18.52 10.93
CA LEU A 323 6.84 18.19 9.54
C LEU A 323 7.04 19.37 8.55
N ARG A 324 7.21 20.58 9.05
CA ARG A 324 7.55 21.76 8.25
C ARG A 324 9.02 21.81 7.90
N ASP A 325 9.87 21.35 8.80
CA ASP A 325 11.30 21.17 8.54
C ASP A 325 11.51 20.13 7.43
N GLN A 326 12.22 20.53 6.37
CA GLN A 326 12.33 19.71 5.16
C GLN A 326 13.07 18.38 5.41
N PRO A 327 14.28 18.36 6.02
CA PRO A 327 14.96 17.10 6.34
C PRO A 327 14.09 16.15 7.16
N LEU A 328 13.45 16.65 8.22
CA LEU A 328 12.58 15.85 9.08
C LEU A 328 11.33 15.33 8.36
N ARG A 329 10.73 16.15 7.47
CA ARG A 329 9.61 15.73 6.62
C ARG A 329 10.04 14.63 5.64
N GLU A 330 11.23 14.73 5.06
CA GLU A 330 11.77 13.72 4.15
C GLU A 330 11.98 12.38 4.89
N ARG A 331 12.54 12.38 6.11
CA ARG A 331 12.66 11.16 6.93
C ARG A 331 11.31 10.52 7.23
N PHE A 332 10.32 11.35 7.53
CA PHE A 332 8.96 10.88 7.75
C PHE A 332 8.37 10.21 6.50
N LEU A 333 8.53 10.82 5.32
CA LEU A 333 8.05 10.25 4.05
C LEU A 333 8.80 8.95 3.69
N ASP A 334 10.09 8.87 3.97
CA ASP A 334 10.89 7.65 3.80
C ASP A 334 10.39 6.52 4.70
N ILE A 335 10.02 6.80 5.94
CA ILE A 335 9.42 5.81 6.84
C ILE A 335 8.05 5.36 6.33
N LEU A 336 7.24 6.25 5.75
CA LEU A 336 5.99 5.83 5.11
C LEU A 336 6.26 4.90 3.91
N ARG A 337 7.30 5.18 3.11
CA ARG A 337 7.69 4.32 1.99
C ARG A 337 8.24 2.98 2.48
N ALA A 338 9.03 2.98 3.53
CA ALA A 338 9.51 1.78 4.20
C ALA A 338 8.33 0.94 4.73
N ALA A 339 7.32 1.58 5.34
CA ALA A 339 6.12 0.90 5.81
C ALA A 339 5.27 0.33 4.67
N GLU A 340 5.21 1.01 3.53
CA GLU A 340 4.56 0.53 2.31
C GLU A 340 5.18 -0.79 1.83
N LEU A 341 6.51 -0.84 1.74
CA LEU A 341 7.27 -2.02 1.33
C LEU A 341 7.25 -3.14 2.38
N ALA A 342 7.30 -2.79 3.66
CA ALA A 342 7.19 -3.74 4.76
C ALA A 342 5.80 -4.36 4.86
N GLY A 343 4.76 -3.58 4.52
CA GLY A 343 3.37 -4.03 4.47
C GLY A 343 3.01 -4.79 3.19
N GLY A 344 3.86 -4.77 2.16
CA GLY A 344 3.60 -5.40 0.86
C GLY A 344 2.37 -4.83 0.15
N ARG A 345 1.94 -3.60 0.50
CA ARG A 345 0.74 -2.94 -0.04
C ARG A 345 0.99 -1.44 -0.17
N ARG A 346 0.41 -0.82 -1.19
CA ARG A 346 0.49 0.63 -1.39
C ARG A 346 -0.35 1.39 -0.37
N LEU A 347 0.11 2.59 -0.02
CA LEU A 347 -0.64 3.57 0.75
C LEU A 347 -1.66 4.27 -0.14
N THR A 348 -2.93 4.18 0.24
CA THR A 348 -4.02 4.93 -0.40
C THR A 348 -4.11 6.34 0.21
N TYR A 349 -4.88 7.27 -0.37
CA TYR A 349 -5.14 8.57 0.28
C TYR A 349 -5.79 8.41 1.65
N ARG A 350 -6.61 7.38 1.83
CA ARG A 350 -7.22 7.05 3.13
C ARG A 350 -6.16 6.65 4.15
N ASP A 351 -5.21 5.81 3.76
CA ASP A 351 -4.12 5.42 4.64
C ASP A 351 -3.22 6.62 4.96
N LEU A 352 -2.85 7.43 3.94
CA LEU A 352 -2.07 8.66 4.13
C LEU A 352 -2.77 9.64 5.07
N LEU A 353 -4.08 9.86 4.91
CA LEU A 353 -4.85 10.72 5.82
C LEU A 353 -4.81 10.19 7.26
N GLY A 354 -4.89 8.87 7.44
CA GLY A 354 -4.72 8.24 8.74
C GLY A 354 -3.33 8.46 9.34
N HIS A 355 -2.27 8.27 8.54
CA HIS A 355 -0.89 8.45 8.99
C HIS A 355 -0.52 9.92 9.24
N PHE A 356 -0.99 10.85 8.41
CA PHE A 356 -0.84 12.28 8.67
C PHE A 356 -1.63 12.69 9.92
N GLY A 357 -2.89 12.26 10.07
CA GLY A 357 -3.68 12.53 11.27
C GLY A 357 -2.97 12.04 12.55
N LEU A 358 -2.41 10.83 12.52
CA LEU A 358 -1.58 10.30 13.61
C LEU A 358 -0.29 11.11 13.81
N ALA A 359 0.38 11.53 12.75
CA ALA A 359 1.62 12.29 12.85
C ALA A 359 1.40 13.69 13.45
N PHE A 360 0.32 14.38 13.07
CA PHE A 360 0.00 15.72 13.57
C PHE A 360 -0.65 15.69 14.95
N ILE A 361 -1.71 14.90 15.13
CA ILE A 361 -2.59 14.96 16.32
C ILE A 361 -2.39 13.75 17.23
N GLY A 362 -2.16 12.57 16.66
CA GLY A 362 -2.03 11.31 17.40
C GLY A 362 -3.34 10.58 17.63
N THR A 363 -3.33 9.65 18.58
CA THR A 363 -4.53 8.85 18.90
C THR A 363 -5.53 9.73 19.66
N PRO A 364 -6.83 9.74 19.28
CA PRO A 364 -7.82 10.55 19.98
C PRO A 364 -7.88 10.25 21.47
N ALA A 365 -7.79 11.28 22.32
CA ALA A 365 -8.04 11.09 23.75
C ALA A 365 -9.53 10.77 23.98
N GLN A 366 -9.82 9.98 25.02
CA GLN A 366 -11.19 9.53 25.28
C GLN A 366 -12.19 10.69 25.45
N SER A 367 -11.76 11.80 26.04
CA SER A 367 -12.60 12.98 26.24
C SER A 367 -12.97 13.68 24.93
N TRP A 368 -12.17 13.53 23.88
CA TRP A 368 -12.48 14.10 22.56
C TRP A 368 -13.69 13.41 21.92
N LEU A 369 -13.95 12.16 22.30
CA LEU A 369 -15.08 11.38 21.82
C LEU A 369 -16.40 11.72 22.55
N THR A 370 -16.33 12.53 23.61
CA THR A 370 -17.46 12.92 24.46
C THR A 370 -17.68 14.44 24.50
N ASP A 371 -17.30 15.15 23.43
CA ASP A 371 -17.44 16.61 23.20
C ASP A 371 -16.33 17.56 23.70
N GLU A 372 -15.18 17.07 24.19
CA GLU A 372 -14.04 17.96 24.48
C GLU A 372 -13.27 18.31 23.18
N HIS A 373 -13.19 19.60 22.84
CA HIS A 373 -12.37 20.04 21.71
C HIS A 373 -10.87 19.78 21.96
N PRO A 374 -10.09 19.25 20.99
CA PRO A 374 -8.67 18.92 21.18
C PRO A 374 -7.81 20.08 21.70
N CYS A 375 -8.03 21.32 21.25
CA CYS A 375 -7.28 22.47 21.77
C CYS A 375 -7.58 22.76 23.26
N ARG A 376 -8.82 22.57 23.72
CA ARG A 376 -9.16 22.74 25.14
C ARG A 376 -8.50 21.67 26.00
N TRP A 377 -8.42 20.45 25.47
CA TRP A 377 -7.63 19.39 26.10
C TRP A 377 -6.16 19.81 26.22
N VAL A 378 -5.54 20.32 25.15
CA VAL A 378 -4.14 20.79 25.19
C VAL A 378 -3.95 21.90 26.22
N GLU A 379 -4.79 22.93 26.22
CA GLU A 379 -4.70 24.05 27.16
C GLU A 379 -4.74 23.58 28.62
N ARG A 380 -5.69 22.70 28.95
CA ARG A 380 -5.79 22.09 30.29
C ARG A 380 -4.53 21.31 30.61
N THR A 381 -4.12 20.40 29.72
CA THR A 381 -2.99 19.49 29.96
C THR A 381 -1.67 20.26 30.08
N VAL A 382 -1.46 21.29 29.27
CA VAL A 382 -0.27 22.17 29.37
C VAL A 382 -0.26 22.96 30.68
N ARG A 383 -1.40 23.53 31.09
CA ARG A 383 -1.50 24.22 32.37
C ARG A 383 -1.18 23.29 33.54
N ASP A 384 -1.76 22.09 33.53
CA ASP A 384 -1.56 21.11 34.60
C ASP A 384 -0.10 20.60 34.61
N ALA A 385 0.51 20.40 33.43
CA ALA A 385 1.93 20.07 33.28
C ALA A 385 2.85 21.17 33.84
N ARG A 386 2.58 22.46 33.55
CA ARG A 386 3.32 23.61 34.12
C ARG A 386 3.21 23.69 35.64
N ASN A 387 2.12 23.18 36.21
CA ASN A 387 1.93 23.06 37.66
C ASN A 387 2.60 21.82 38.28
N GLY A 388 3.44 21.10 37.52
CA GLY A 388 4.18 19.93 38.00
C GLY A 388 3.42 18.60 37.94
N ASN A 389 2.29 18.54 37.20
CA ASN A 389 1.57 17.29 37.02
C ASN A 389 2.30 16.36 36.04
N ALA A 390 2.93 15.33 36.59
CA ALA A 390 3.70 14.36 35.83
C ALA A 390 2.87 13.52 34.83
N GLN A 391 1.60 13.25 35.16
CA GLN A 391 0.67 12.58 34.26
C GLN A 391 0.46 13.43 33.00
N SER A 392 0.21 14.73 33.16
CA SER A 392 -0.04 15.64 32.05
C SER A 392 1.17 15.79 31.12
N VAL A 393 2.40 15.83 31.66
CA VAL A 393 3.62 15.83 30.85
C VAL A 393 3.73 14.57 29.98
N ALA A 394 3.48 13.39 30.57
CA ALA A 394 3.50 12.12 29.85
C ALA A 394 2.36 12.01 28.82
N GLU A 395 1.20 12.59 29.08
CA GLU A 395 0.10 12.72 28.12
C GLU A 395 0.53 13.54 26.91
N LEU A 396 1.12 14.73 27.08
CA LEU A 396 1.62 15.54 25.98
C LEU A 396 2.70 14.80 25.16
N ALA A 397 3.66 14.15 25.84
CA ALA A 397 4.71 13.37 25.19
C ALA A 397 4.15 12.20 24.35
N SER A 398 3.06 11.58 24.80
CA SER A 398 2.42 10.47 24.09
C SER A 398 1.75 10.89 22.77
N HIS A 399 1.53 12.20 22.56
CA HIS A 399 1.02 12.77 21.31
C HIS A 399 2.11 13.30 20.38
N ARG A 400 3.40 13.09 20.68
CA ARG A 400 4.49 13.43 19.76
C ARG A 400 4.56 12.46 18.58
N ILE A 401 4.99 12.96 17.43
CA ILE A 401 5.04 12.22 16.16
C ILE A 401 5.71 10.84 16.27
N TYR A 402 6.87 10.75 16.93
CA TYR A 402 7.62 9.51 17.11
C TYR A 402 6.94 8.52 18.07
N ALA A 403 6.08 9.00 18.98
CA ALA A 403 5.23 8.15 19.83
C ALA A 403 4.01 7.63 19.04
N ASN A 404 3.44 8.48 18.18
CA ASN A 404 2.24 8.15 17.40
C ASN A 404 2.51 7.24 16.21
N LEU A 405 3.69 7.30 15.59
CA LEU A 405 3.99 6.46 14.43
C LEU A 405 4.25 5.01 14.82
N PHE A 406 5.02 4.79 15.88
CA PHE A 406 5.43 3.46 16.30
C PHE A 406 4.60 2.97 17.49
N PRO A 407 3.81 1.90 17.36
CA PRO A 407 3.01 1.42 18.47
C PRO A 407 3.90 0.74 19.52
N ILE A 408 3.55 0.85 20.79
CA ILE A 408 4.26 0.16 21.89
C ILE A 408 3.73 -1.27 21.97
N THR A 409 4.47 -2.26 21.47
CA THR A 409 3.87 -3.56 21.06
C THR A 409 4.10 -4.79 21.92
N ASP A 410 4.52 -4.65 23.17
CA ASP A 410 4.89 -5.84 23.96
C ASP A 410 3.95 -6.17 25.13
N ALA A 411 2.63 -6.11 24.95
CA ALA A 411 1.64 -6.34 26.02
C ALA A 411 1.89 -7.61 26.88
N ALA A 412 2.52 -8.64 26.31
CA ALA A 412 2.85 -9.90 26.99
C ALA A 412 4.06 -9.82 27.94
N ALA A 413 5.02 -8.91 27.69
CA ALA A 413 6.18 -8.72 28.57
C ALA A 413 5.88 -7.91 29.84
N TRP A 414 4.65 -7.41 30.02
CA TRP A 414 4.35 -6.44 31.06
C TRP A 414 3.37 -6.97 32.13
N PRO A 415 3.72 -6.88 33.42
CA PRO A 415 2.87 -7.38 34.48
C PRO A 415 1.59 -6.52 34.62
N LYS A 416 0.43 -7.18 34.73
CA LYS A 416 -0.90 -6.57 35.00
C LYS A 416 -0.98 -5.97 36.41
N LYS A 417 -0.20 -4.92 36.70
CA LYS A 417 -0.19 -4.28 38.03
C LYS A 417 -1.24 -3.16 38.11
N ARG A 418 -1.90 -3.00 39.26
CA ARG A 418 -2.90 -1.93 39.44
C ARG A 418 -2.25 -0.54 39.25
N PRO A 419 -2.85 0.37 38.47
CA PRO A 419 -2.38 1.75 38.41
C PRO A 419 -2.49 2.40 39.80
N LEU A 420 -1.53 3.25 40.15
CA LEU A 420 -1.55 4.04 41.38
C LEU A 420 -2.62 5.15 41.26
N ALA A 421 -3.20 5.57 42.39
CA ALA A 421 -4.25 6.60 42.43
C ALA A 421 -3.71 8.02 42.18
N GLU A 422 -2.42 8.26 42.47
CA GLU A 422 -1.75 9.54 42.29
C GLU A 422 -1.52 9.87 40.79
N PRO A 423 -1.54 11.16 40.39
CA PRO A 423 -1.27 11.61 39.02
C PRO A 423 0.21 11.46 38.68
N ARG A 424 0.59 10.25 38.24
CA ARG A 424 1.96 9.88 37.88
C ARG A 424 2.10 9.62 36.39
N ALA A 425 3.27 9.90 35.81
CA ALA A 425 3.62 9.52 34.44
C ALA A 425 3.45 8.01 34.22
N TYR A 426 3.78 7.19 35.23
CA TYR A 426 3.56 5.74 35.19
C TYR A 426 2.13 5.34 34.81
N ARG A 427 1.12 6.11 35.23
CA ARG A 427 -0.29 5.81 34.93
C ARG A 427 -0.56 5.91 33.43
N VAL A 428 -0.03 6.95 32.79
CA VAL A 428 -0.14 7.16 31.33
C VAL A 428 0.59 6.05 30.60
N VAL A 429 1.85 5.79 30.99
CA VAL A 429 2.66 4.72 30.39
C VAL A 429 1.92 3.38 30.47
N ALA A 430 1.37 3.05 31.64
CA ALA A 430 0.62 1.82 31.85
C ALA A 430 -0.71 1.77 31.06
N SER A 431 -1.42 2.89 30.89
CA SER A 431 -2.65 2.93 30.09
C SER A 431 -2.36 2.85 28.59
N THR A 432 -1.37 3.59 28.10
CA THR A 432 -0.95 3.57 26.68
C THR A 432 -0.49 2.17 26.27
N MET A 433 0.20 1.45 27.17
CA MET A 433 0.57 0.04 26.96
C MET A 433 -0.62 -0.94 26.96
N ARG A 434 -1.76 -0.59 27.57
CA ARG A 434 -2.98 -1.42 27.57
C ARG A 434 -3.91 -1.12 26.41
N ALA A 435 -3.96 0.13 25.98
CA ALA A 435 -4.81 0.63 24.90
C ALA A 435 -4.40 0.11 23.51
N VAL A 436 -3.27 -0.59 23.40
CA VAL A 436 -2.75 -1.21 22.15
C VAL A 436 -3.79 -2.12 21.50
N HIS A 437 -4.68 -2.74 22.26
CA HIS A 437 -5.74 -3.61 21.73
C HIS A 437 -6.92 -2.86 21.08
N ASP A 438 -7.08 -1.57 21.37
CA ASP A 438 -8.23 -0.74 20.97
C ASP A 438 -7.85 0.40 20.01
N ALA A 439 -6.59 0.49 19.59
CA ALA A 439 -6.12 1.57 18.74
C ALA A 439 -6.81 1.55 17.35
N PRO A 440 -7.33 2.68 16.85
CA PRO A 440 -8.03 2.78 15.56
C PRO A 440 -7.11 2.69 14.33
N ARG A 441 -5.89 2.18 14.49
CA ARG A 441 -4.95 2.02 13.36
C ARG A 441 -5.54 1.04 12.37
N VAL A 442 -5.28 1.28 11.08
CA VAL A 442 -5.53 0.27 10.06
C VAL A 442 -4.61 -0.92 10.40
N ARG A 443 -5.17 -1.98 10.99
CA ARG A 443 -4.43 -3.19 11.44
C ARG A 443 -3.41 -3.68 10.41
N ALA A 444 -3.69 -3.46 9.12
CA ALA A 444 -2.84 -3.87 8.00
C ALA A 444 -1.45 -3.20 7.96
N PHE A 445 -1.24 -2.00 8.54
CA PHE A 445 0.11 -1.38 8.60
C PHE A 445 0.76 -1.43 9.99
N GLU A 446 0.03 -1.81 11.04
CA GLU A 446 0.59 -1.89 12.39
C GLU A 446 1.81 -2.81 12.45
N GLN A 447 1.72 -3.97 11.79
CA GLN A 447 2.85 -4.90 11.68
C GLN A 447 4.02 -4.30 10.89
N ALA A 448 3.75 -3.53 9.84
CA ALA A 448 4.79 -2.90 9.03
C ALA A 448 5.62 -1.91 9.87
N PHE A 449 4.96 -1.00 10.60
CA PHE A 449 5.65 -0.05 11.49
C PHE A 449 6.40 -0.74 12.63
N ASN A 450 5.95 -1.91 13.11
CA ASN A 450 6.71 -2.69 14.08
C ASN A 450 8.00 -3.27 13.51
N LEU A 451 8.01 -3.67 12.23
CA LEU A 451 9.20 -4.21 11.57
C LEU A 451 10.28 -3.14 11.35
N ILE A 452 9.89 -1.88 11.27
CA ILE A 452 10.78 -0.73 11.03
C ILE A 452 10.84 0.23 12.23
N ASP A 453 10.51 -0.23 13.44
CA ASP A 453 10.57 0.59 14.65
C ASP A 453 12.03 0.77 15.11
N PRO A 454 12.57 2.00 15.15
CA PRO A 454 13.94 2.25 15.59
C PRO A 454 14.25 1.70 16.98
N ALA A 455 13.27 1.70 17.90
CA ALA A 455 13.48 1.16 19.25
C ALA A 455 13.63 -0.37 19.29
N ARG A 456 13.27 -1.07 18.21
CA ARG A 456 13.43 -2.53 18.08
C ARG A 456 14.70 -2.91 17.32
N ASP A 457 15.42 -1.92 16.80
CA ASP A 457 16.67 -2.17 16.11
C ASP A 457 17.74 -2.68 17.07
N THR A 458 18.57 -3.58 16.57
CA THR A 458 19.73 -4.13 17.27
C THR A 458 21.05 -3.65 16.65
N ASP A 459 21.00 -3.02 15.48
CA ASP A 459 22.17 -2.52 14.79
C ASP A 459 22.78 -1.32 15.53
N SER A 460 24.10 -1.12 15.41
CA SER A 460 24.82 -0.11 16.21
C SER A 460 24.54 1.34 15.82
N TRP A 461 23.95 1.58 14.64
CA TRP A 461 23.80 2.89 13.99
C TRP A 461 25.15 3.64 13.91
N GLY A 462 26.23 2.93 13.57
CA GLY A 462 27.57 3.50 13.58
C GLY A 462 28.09 3.89 14.98
N GLY A 463 27.51 3.32 16.05
CA GLY A 463 27.80 3.64 17.45
C GLY A 463 26.78 4.59 18.09
N LEU A 464 25.97 5.28 17.29
CA LEU A 464 24.99 6.24 17.75
C LEU A 464 23.93 5.64 18.68
N ARG A 465 23.50 4.39 18.41
CA ARG A 465 22.50 3.73 19.24
C ARG A 465 22.99 3.52 20.67
N ALA A 466 24.28 3.17 20.83
CA ALA A 466 24.89 3.02 22.14
C ALA A 466 24.95 4.37 22.86
N ALA A 467 25.39 5.43 22.16
CA ALA A 467 25.38 6.79 22.71
C ALA A 467 23.98 7.22 23.19
N ILE A 468 22.92 6.94 22.42
CA ILE A 468 21.54 7.26 22.84
C ILE A 468 21.13 6.48 24.09
N LEU A 469 21.53 5.22 24.21
CA LEU A 469 21.26 4.44 25.42
C LEU A 469 22.02 4.97 26.63
N ASP A 470 23.29 5.36 26.45
CA ASP A 470 24.12 5.97 27.49
C ASP A 470 23.50 7.29 27.99
N ILE A 471 22.97 8.13 27.08
CA ILE A 471 22.22 9.36 27.41
C ILE A 471 21.04 9.04 28.35
N VAL A 472 20.29 7.96 28.07
CA VAL A 472 19.14 7.56 28.89
C VAL A 472 19.57 6.97 30.22
N GLU A 473 20.67 6.23 30.27
CA GLU A 473 21.25 5.73 31.51
C GLU A 473 21.72 6.86 32.42
N ALA A 474 22.21 7.96 31.83
CA ALA A 474 22.65 9.16 32.52
C ALA A 474 21.53 10.17 32.87
N MET A 475 20.24 9.85 32.63
CA MET A 475 19.15 10.84 32.77
C MET A 475 19.02 11.46 34.17
N ASP A 476 19.49 10.77 35.21
CA ASP A 476 19.44 11.27 36.59
C ASP A 476 20.49 12.38 36.84
N VAL A 477 21.49 12.49 35.96
CA VAL A 477 22.61 13.43 36.07
C VAL A 477 22.46 14.57 35.06
N SER A 478 21.98 14.25 33.85
CA SER A 478 21.90 15.20 32.73
C SER A 478 20.62 14.98 31.91
N PRO A 479 19.91 16.04 31.50
CA PRO A 479 18.66 15.90 30.74
C PRO A 479 18.90 15.33 29.33
N PRO A 480 18.28 14.18 28.97
CA PRO A 480 18.43 13.57 27.65
C PRO A 480 18.17 14.49 26.45
N ALA A 481 17.17 15.36 26.54
CA ALA A 481 16.80 16.31 25.49
C ALA A 481 17.87 17.35 25.19
N ASN A 482 18.79 17.61 26.14
CA ASN A 482 19.92 18.52 25.91
C ASN A 482 21.10 17.78 25.29
N GLU A 483 21.40 16.56 25.77
CA GLU A 483 22.52 15.78 25.23
C GLU A 483 22.29 15.39 23.76
N ILE A 484 21.05 15.05 23.42
CA ILE A 484 20.71 14.62 22.06
C ILE A 484 20.83 15.74 21.01
N GLN A 485 20.72 17.02 21.41
CA GLN A 485 20.93 18.16 20.51
C GLN A 485 22.37 18.27 20.01
N GLY A 486 23.33 17.67 20.74
CA GLY A 486 24.74 17.64 20.34
C GLY A 486 25.06 16.60 19.27
N LEU A 487 24.09 15.77 18.86
CA LEU A 487 24.31 14.75 17.84
C LEU A 487 24.47 15.37 16.46
N GLU A 488 25.38 14.81 15.67
CA GLU A 488 25.57 15.20 14.27
C GLU A 488 24.31 14.95 13.45
N GLY A 489 23.90 15.96 12.66
CA GLY A 489 22.69 15.89 11.83
C GLY A 489 21.38 16.14 12.57
N TRP A 490 21.42 16.46 13.87
CA TRP A 490 20.21 16.81 14.64
C TRP A 490 19.61 18.15 14.18
N SER A 491 18.29 18.20 14.04
CA SER A 491 17.54 19.43 13.74
C SER A 491 16.89 19.97 15.02
N ASP A 492 16.99 21.28 15.26
CA ASP A 492 16.31 21.93 16.40
C ASP A 492 14.79 21.74 16.37
N ALA A 493 14.21 21.57 15.18
CA ALA A 493 12.78 21.28 15.02
C ALA A 493 12.39 19.88 15.53
N ALA A 494 13.36 18.99 15.73
CA ALA A 494 13.15 17.69 16.35
C ALA A 494 13.03 17.77 17.88
N SER A 495 13.39 18.90 18.47
CA SER A 495 13.29 19.15 19.91
C SER A 495 12.05 19.98 20.24
N SER A 496 11.43 19.75 21.40
CA SER A 496 10.38 20.63 21.91
C SER A 496 10.45 20.79 23.43
N GLU A 497 9.64 21.70 23.96
CA GLU A 497 9.52 21.92 25.39
C GLU A 497 8.96 20.69 26.13
N ILE A 498 8.19 19.84 25.43
CA ILE A 498 7.58 18.65 26.02
C ILE A 498 8.66 17.65 26.44
N GLU A 499 9.70 17.43 25.63
CA GLU A 499 10.79 16.51 26.00
C GLU A 499 11.61 17.05 27.18
N ARG A 500 11.82 18.37 27.28
CA ARG A 500 12.50 18.99 28.44
C ARG A 500 11.68 18.85 29.73
N GLN A 501 10.38 19.07 29.66
CA GLN A 501 9.48 18.84 30.80
C GLN A 501 9.46 17.37 31.21
N LEU A 502 9.51 16.46 30.24
CA LEU A 502 9.56 15.03 30.49
C LEU A 502 10.84 14.64 31.25
N ASP A 503 11.98 15.17 30.82
CA ASP A 503 13.27 14.91 31.46
C ASP A 503 13.40 15.54 32.84
N ALA A 504 12.63 16.59 33.16
CA ALA A 504 12.57 17.15 34.51
C ALA A 504 11.73 16.30 35.48
N VAL A 505 10.74 15.57 34.99
CA VAL A 505 9.76 14.85 35.82
C VAL A 505 10.11 13.37 35.99
N VAL A 506 10.52 12.69 34.91
CA VAL A 506 10.73 11.24 34.91
C VAL A 506 11.81 10.79 35.93
N PRO A 507 12.96 11.46 36.08
CA PRO A 507 13.96 11.07 37.09
C PRO A 507 13.39 11.15 38.52
N GLY A 508 12.63 12.20 38.81
CA GLY A 508 11.95 12.36 40.11
C GLY A 508 10.96 11.24 40.40
N GLU A 509 10.18 10.80 39.39
CA GLU A 509 9.30 9.65 39.54
C GLU A 509 10.06 8.33 39.73
N VAL A 510 11.14 8.13 38.99
CA VAL A 510 11.99 6.93 39.11
C VAL A 510 12.55 6.83 40.53
N VAL A 511 13.10 7.92 41.08
CA VAL A 511 13.62 7.98 42.46
C VAL A 511 12.49 7.73 43.47
N ALA A 512 11.34 8.37 43.30
CA ALA A 512 10.19 8.21 44.18
C ALA A 512 9.63 6.78 44.18
N GLU A 513 9.72 6.06 43.05
CA GLU A 513 9.37 4.64 42.97
C GLU A 513 10.43 3.77 43.65
N LEU A 514 11.72 3.94 43.38
CA LEU A 514 12.77 3.08 43.96
C LEU A 514 12.76 3.05 45.50
N GLY A 515 12.27 4.11 46.16
CA GLY A 515 12.07 4.17 47.61
C GLY A 515 10.91 3.32 48.18
N ARG A 516 10.08 2.67 47.33
CA ARG A 516 8.82 1.99 47.74
C ARG A 516 8.85 0.44 47.68
N GLY A 517 10.04 -0.17 47.54
CA GLY A 517 10.24 -1.63 47.63
C GLY A 517 10.20 -2.41 46.29
N ARG A 518 10.10 -3.75 46.33
CA ARG A 518 10.28 -4.64 45.15
C ARG A 518 9.34 -4.36 43.97
N GLU A 519 8.07 -4.05 44.22
CA GLU A 519 7.14 -3.74 43.12
C GLU A 519 7.45 -2.43 42.42
N ALA A 520 8.10 -1.51 43.13
CA ALA A 520 8.42 -0.18 42.68
C ALA A 520 9.68 -0.15 41.80
N PHE A 521 10.61 -1.10 42.01
CA PHE A 521 11.70 -1.37 41.07
C PHE A 521 11.18 -1.65 39.64
N GLY A 522 10.13 -2.48 39.51
CA GLY A 522 9.53 -2.76 38.20
C GLY A 522 8.83 -1.56 37.55
N ARG A 523 8.33 -0.59 38.34
CA ARG A 523 7.74 0.65 37.82
C ARG A 523 8.81 1.65 37.39
N ALA A 524 9.87 1.80 38.18
CA ALA A 524 11.03 2.59 37.83
C ALA A 524 11.69 2.09 36.53
N GLN A 525 11.90 0.77 36.41
CA GLN A 525 12.42 0.15 35.18
C GLN A 525 11.50 0.38 33.98
N LEU A 526 10.17 0.36 34.20
CA LEU A 526 9.21 0.65 33.13
C LEU A 526 9.35 2.08 32.61
N LEU A 527 9.43 3.06 33.51
CA LEU A 527 9.58 4.47 33.15
C LEU A 527 10.87 4.70 32.36
N ARG A 528 11.99 4.11 32.81
CA ARG A 528 13.27 4.17 32.09
C ARG A 528 13.17 3.54 30.70
N LYS A 529 12.62 2.32 30.60
CA LYS A 529 12.45 1.63 29.32
C LYS A 529 11.53 2.42 28.37
N TRP A 530 10.45 3.01 28.88
CA TRP A 530 9.58 3.85 28.07
C TRP A 530 10.28 5.09 27.55
N ARG A 531 11.04 5.82 28.39
CA ARG A 531 11.83 6.97 27.94
C ARG A 531 12.88 6.57 26.90
N ALA A 532 13.57 5.45 27.12
CA ALA A 532 14.54 4.90 26.16
C ALA A 532 13.90 4.64 24.79
N VAL A 533 12.74 3.99 24.78
CA VAL A 533 11.98 3.70 23.54
C VAL A 533 11.59 4.99 22.82
N LEU A 534 11.09 6.00 23.55
CA LEU A 534 10.74 7.29 22.94
C LEU A 534 11.97 8.00 22.37
N LEU A 535 13.09 8.01 23.09
CA LEU A 535 14.31 8.69 22.63
C LEU A 535 14.91 8.00 21.40
N LEU A 536 14.96 6.66 21.37
CA LEU A 536 15.40 5.88 20.21
C LEU A 536 14.52 6.15 18.98
N ARG A 537 13.19 6.25 19.16
CA ARG A 537 12.26 6.57 18.06
C ARG A 537 12.40 8.00 17.58
N GLN A 538 12.55 8.96 18.50
CA GLN A 538 12.79 10.37 18.18
C GLN A 538 14.07 10.51 17.36
N ALA A 539 15.17 9.92 17.84
CA ALA A 539 16.46 9.93 17.17
C ALA A 539 16.41 9.20 15.83
N GLY A 540 15.84 8.01 15.80
CA GLY A 540 15.71 7.22 14.58
C GLY A 540 14.92 7.94 13.51
N LEU A 541 13.77 8.53 13.87
CA LEU A 541 12.96 9.33 12.95
C LEU A 541 13.70 10.59 12.48
N ALA A 542 14.36 11.33 13.39
CA ALA A 542 15.02 12.59 13.05
C ALA A 542 16.26 12.39 12.17
N LEU A 543 17.06 11.37 12.48
CA LEU A 543 18.35 11.12 11.84
C LEU A 543 18.26 10.12 10.69
N GLY A 544 17.08 9.54 10.46
CA GLY A 544 16.84 8.61 9.36
C GLY A 544 17.36 7.19 9.62
N TRP A 545 17.33 6.74 10.89
CA TRP A 545 17.70 5.39 11.31
C TRP A 545 16.47 4.55 11.66
N TRP A 546 16.36 3.39 11.00
CA TRP A 546 15.36 2.37 11.28
C TRP A 546 15.87 0.99 10.83
N PRO A 547 15.33 -0.11 11.39
CA PRO A 547 15.71 -1.47 11.02
C PRO A 547 15.61 -1.74 9.52
N HIS A 548 16.53 -2.56 9.02
CA HIS A 548 16.50 -3.08 7.65
C HIS A 548 16.55 -2.02 6.54
N LYS A 549 17.02 -0.80 6.84
CA LYS A 549 17.19 0.28 5.85
C LYS A 549 17.97 -0.18 4.61
N ALA A 550 19.08 -0.93 4.79
CA ALA A 550 19.86 -1.47 3.68
C ALA A 550 19.09 -2.48 2.81
N VAL A 551 18.19 -3.28 3.40
CA VAL A 551 17.33 -4.22 2.67
C VAL A 551 16.32 -3.45 1.82
N ILE A 552 15.72 -2.40 2.38
CA ILE A 552 14.76 -1.53 1.68
C ILE A 552 15.44 -0.80 0.53
N GLN A 553 16.63 -0.25 0.76
CA GLN A 553 17.42 0.40 -0.28
C GLN A 553 17.79 -0.60 -1.39
N GLY A 554 18.20 -1.82 -1.04
CA GLY A 554 18.46 -2.90 -1.99
C GLY A 554 17.23 -3.25 -2.83
N TRP A 555 16.04 -3.30 -2.21
CA TRP A 555 14.78 -3.50 -2.92
C TRP A 555 14.48 -2.38 -3.92
N LEU A 556 14.61 -1.12 -3.50
CA LEU A 556 14.34 0.06 -4.34
C LEU A 556 15.29 0.12 -5.55
N ASN A 557 16.58 -0.16 -5.33
CA ASN A 557 17.57 -0.24 -6.39
C ASN A 557 17.21 -1.31 -7.43
N GLU A 558 16.82 -2.51 -6.97
CA GLU A 558 16.50 -3.65 -7.84
C GLU A 558 15.18 -3.45 -8.58
N HIS A 559 14.22 -2.80 -7.94
CA HIS A 559 12.97 -2.39 -8.57
C HIS A 559 13.22 -1.44 -9.74
N GLN A 560 14.04 -0.40 -9.53
CA GLN A 560 14.42 0.54 -10.59
C GLN A 560 15.24 -0.15 -11.69
N ALA A 561 16.14 -1.06 -11.34
CA ALA A 561 16.91 -1.85 -12.30
C ALA A 561 16.01 -2.73 -13.17
N ALA A 562 15.03 -3.42 -12.56
CA ALA A 562 14.07 -4.27 -13.27
C ALA A 562 13.18 -3.46 -14.21
N LEU A 563 12.72 -2.27 -13.81
CA LEU A 563 11.99 -1.36 -14.70
C LEU A 563 12.84 -0.92 -15.91
N GLY A 564 14.13 -0.65 -15.69
CA GLY A 564 15.06 -0.20 -16.72
C GLY A 564 15.69 -1.32 -17.56
N GLY A 565 15.31 -2.59 -17.35
CA GLY A 565 15.92 -3.75 -18.01
C GLY A 565 17.42 -3.90 -17.72
N ARG A 566 17.90 -3.36 -16.60
CA ARG A 566 19.31 -3.41 -16.18
C ARG A 566 19.63 -4.76 -15.52
N PRO A 567 20.91 -5.19 -15.56
CA PRO A 567 21.32 -6.39 -14.84
C PRO A 567 21.02 -6.24 -13.35
N SER A 568 20.41 -7.28 -12.79
CA SER A 568 19.99 -7.36 -11.40
C SER A 568 21.17 -7.64 -10.47
N GLY A 569 21.09 -7.11 -9.26
CA GLY A 569 22.13 -7.15 -8.24
C GLY A 569 21.96 -8.28 -7.22
N ALA A 570 22.32 -7.98 -5.97
CA ALA A 570 22.39 -8.94 -4.87
C ALA A 570 21.03 -9.57 -4.53
N LEU A 571 19.92 -8.84 -4.68
CA LEU A 571 18.61 -9.36 -4.32
C LEU A 571 18.21 -10.54 -5.20
N ARG A 572 18.48 -10.47 -6.51
CA ARG A 572 18.22 -11.59 -7.42
C ARG A 572 19.08 -12.80 -7.06
N LEU A 573 20.38 -12.60 -6.81
CA LEU A 573 21.29 -13.69 -6.45
C LEU A 573 20.80 -14.40 -5.18
N GLY A 574 20.44 -13.62 -4.17
CA GLY A 574 19.85 -14.11 -2.94
C GLY A 574 18.54 -14.86 -3.15
N LEU A 575 17.64 -14.34 -3.99
CA LEU A 575 16.38 -15.00 -4.34
C LEU A 575 16.60 -16.29 -5.12
N ASN A 576 17.57 -16.31 -6.02
CA ASN A 576 17.95 -17.53 -6.74
C ASN A 576 18.41 -18.59 -5.74
N ASN A 577 19.36 -18.26 -4.87
CA ASN A 577 19.83 -19.19 -3.83
C ASN A 577 18.71 -19.64 -2.87
N LEU A 578 17.76 -18.75 -2.60
CA LEU A 578 16.62 -19.01 -1.72
C LEU A 578 15.53 -19.86 -2.38
N VAL A 579 15.24 -19.71 -3.67
CA VAL A 579 14.15 -20.41 -4.37
C VAL A 579 14.67 -21.61 -5.16
N LEU A 580 15.76 -21.42 -5.88
CA LEU A 580 16.48 -22.34 -6.79
C LEU A 580 17.97 -22.46 -6.37
N PRO A 581 18.28 -23.10 -5.24
CA PRO A 581 19.66 -23.28 -4.81
C PRO A 581 20.49 -23.96 -5.92
N SER A 582 21.68 -23.42 -6.22
CA SER A 582 22.53 -23.84 -7.35
C SER A 582 23.02 -25.27 -7.20
N HIS A 583 22.33 -26.20 -7.87
CA HIS A 583 22.63 -27.61 -7.94
C HIS A 583 22.25 -28.15 -9.32
N ALA A 584 23.06 -29.07 -9.88
CA ALA A 584 22.78 -29.68 -11.18
C ALA A 584 21.37 -30.32 -11.29
N GLU A 585 20.84 -30.79 -10.16
CA GLU A 585 19.48 -31.32 -10.02
C GLU A 585 18.81 -30.73 -8.76
N LEU A 586 17.61 -30.15 -8.93
CA LEU A 586 16.74 -29.72 -7.85
C LEU A 586 15.74 -30.84 -7.53
N ASN A 587 15.85 -31.42 -6.33
CA ASN A 587 14.97 -32.51 -5.89
C ASN A 587 13.91 -32.00 -4.92
N LEU A 588 12.65 -31.98 -5.33
CA LEU A 588 11.51 -31.49 -4.54
C LEU A 588 10.61 -32.65 -4.10
N ALA A 589 10.21 -32.67 -2.83
CA ALA A 589 9.36 -33.74 -2.28
C ALA A 589 7.89 -33.28 -2.17
N PRO A 590 7.01 -33.57 -3.15
CA PRO A 590 5.65 -33.01 -3.18
C PRO A 590 4.73 -33.51 -2.06
N PHE A 591 5.00 -34.69 -1.49
CA PHE A 591 4.14 -35.32 -0.47
C PHE A 591 4.67 -35.16 0.96
N ARG A 592 5.74 -34.38 1.16
CA ARG A 592 6.18 -34.02 2.50
C ARG A 592 5.40 -32.81 3.00
N PRO A 593 5.28 -32.61 4.32
CA PRO A 593 4.61 -31.43 4.88
C PRO A 593 5.17 -30.09 4.40
N ARG A 594 6.37 -30.12 3.82
CA ARG A 594 7.15 -29.00 3.32
C ARG A 594 7.77 -29.38 1.98
N THR A 595 7.66 -28.51 0.97
CA THR A 595 8.33 -28.68 -0.34
C THR A 595 9.79 -28.23 -0.20
N MET A 596 10.51 -28.90 0.70
CA MET A 596 11.93 -28.69 0.90
C MET A 596 12.71 -29.31 -0.24
N GLU A 597 13.78 -28.62 -0.62
CA GLU A 597 14.85 -29.24 -1.37
C GLU A 597 15.42 -30.42 -0.57
N LEU A 598 15.51 -31.59 -1.20
CA LEU A 598 16.20 -32.75 -0.65
C LEU A 598 17.67 -32.72 -1.07
N ARG A 599 18.56 -32.55 -0.09
CA ARG A 599 20.01 -32.60 -0.28
C ARG A 599 20.55 -33.99 0.01
N GLY A 600 21.47 -34.47 -0.82
CA GLY A 600 22.11 -35.77 -0.65
C GLY A 600 21.21 -36.94 -1.05
N SER A 601 21.27 -38.05 -0.30
CA SER A 601 20.44 -39.23 -0.57
C SER A 601 18.96 -38.95 -0.26
N LEU A 602 18.08 -39.50 -1.08
CA LEU A 602 16.64 -39.42 -0.83
C LEU A 602 16.31 -40.14 0.49
N PRO A 603 15.60 -39.49 1.43
CA PRO A 603 15.16 -40.15 2.67
C PRO A 603 14.30 -41.38 2.36
N ALA A 604 14.26 -42.40 3.22
CA ALA A 604 13.41 -43.58 2.99
C ALA A 604 11.93 -43.24 2.77
N ASN A 605 11.25 -44.02 1.92
CA ASN A 605 9.84 -43.87 1.56
C ASN A 605 9.47 -42.46 1.05
N CYS A 606 10.30 -41.89 0.18
CA CYS A 606 10.12 -40.54 -0.34
C CYS A 606 9.92 -40.55 -1.85
N VAL A 607 8.90 -39.84 -2.32
CA VAL A 607 8.79 -39.46 -3.73
C VAL A 607 9.42 -38.09 -3.88
N ALA A 608 10.25 -37.92 -4.92
CA ALA A 608 10.83 -36.65 -5.29
C ALA A 608 10.65 -36.39 -6.79
N VAL A 609 10.49 -35.13 -7.15
CA VAL A 609 10.53 -34.64 -8.51
C VAL A 609 11.88 -33.98 -8.70
N SER A 610 12.66 -34.48 -9.66
CA SER A 610 13.97 -33.93 -10.03
C SER A 610 13.83 -33.07 -11.29
N LEU A 611 14.23 -31.81 -11.15
CA LEU A 611 14.26 -30.82 -12.22
C LEU A 611 15.71 -30.42 -12.47
N LEU A 612 16.08 -30.21 -13.74
CA LEU A 612 17.43 -29.78 -14.08
C LEU A 612 17.52 -28.25 -14.00
N GLU A 613 18.59 -27.74 -13.38
CA GLU A 613 18.81 -26.29 -13.22
C GLU A 613 18.78 -25.54 -14.56
N ARG A 614 19.31 -26.15 -15.63
CA ARG A 614 19.33 -25.55 -16.97
C ARG A 614 17.93 -25.25 -17.54
N ASP A 615 16.90 -25.92 -17.03
CA ASP A 615 15.52 -25.76 -17.47
C ASP A 615 14.79 -24.70 -16.63
N LEU A 616 15.39 -24.22 -15.54
CA LEU A 616 14.79 -23.28 -14.60
C LEU A 616 15.45 -21.90 -14.69
N ARG A 617 14.66 -20.85 -14.64
CA ARG A 617 15.14 -19.46 -14.57
C ARG A 617 14.32 -18.67 -13.56
N LEU A 618 14.99 -17.86 -12.75
CA LEU A 618 14.35 -16.86 -11.91
C LEU A 618 14.64 -15.48 -12.48
N GLU A 619 13.58 -14.76 -12.83
CA GLU A 619 13.63 -13.40 -13.38
C GLU A 619 12.94 -12.43 -12.44
N LEU A 620 13.53 -11.25 -12.22
CA LEU A 620 12.86 -10.18 -11.50
C LEU A 620 12.07 -9.35 -12.50
N VAL A 621 10.78 -9.19 -12.24
CA VAL A 621 9.86 -8.41 -13.06
C VAL A 621 9.26 -7.31 -12.21
N ALA A 622 9.36 -6.08 -12.71
CA ALA A 622 8.69 -4.94 -12.14
C ALA A 622 7.40 -4.64 -12.90
N ASP A 623 6.35 -4.30 -12.16
CA ASP A 623 5.05 -3.90 -12.70
C ASP A 623 4.52 -2.74 -11.84
N GLY A 624 4.73 -1.51 -12.31
CA GLY A 624 4.59 -0.32 -11.48
C GLY A 624 5.48 -0.42 -10.27
N ASP A 625 4.95 -0.18 -9.08
CA ASP A 625 5.66 -0.37 -7.79
C ASP A 625 5.66 -1.81 -7.25
N THR A 626 5.24 -2.80 -8.03
CA THR A 626 5.38 -4.20 -7.61
C THR A 626 6.71 -4.73 -8.13
N LEU A 627 7.51 -5.31 -7.25
CA LEU A 627 8.62 -6.18 -7.65
C LEU A 627 8.24 -7.63 -7.38
N SER A 628 8.38 -8.49 -8.38
CA SER A 628 8.10 -9.92 -8.26
C SER A 628 9.25 -10.76 -8.83
N ALA A 629 9.49 -11.92 -8.23
CA ALA A 629 10.29 -12.97 -8.84
C ALA A 629 9.38 -13.90 -9.65
N GLU A 630 9.61 -14.00 -10.95
CA GLU A 630 8.97 -14.97 -11.83
C GLU A 630 9.88 -16.17 -12.01
N LEU A 631 9.33 -17.33 -11.67
CA LEU A 631 9.97 -18.61 -11.86
C LEU A 631 9.52 -19.19 -13.20
N ARG A 632 10.45 -19.33 -14.14
CA ARG A 632 10.21 -19.73 -15.52
C ARG A 632 10.82 -21.09 -15.83
N LEU A 633 10.08 -21.89 -16.58
CA LEU A 633 10.55 -23.19 -17.08
C LEU A 633 10.79 -23.12 -18.59
N ALA A 634 11.96 -23.55 -19.05
CA ALA A 634 12.26 -23.70 -20.45
C ALA A 634 11.39 -24.80 -21.06
N THR A 635 10.67 -24.51 -22.14
CA THR A 635 9.85 -25.52 -22.81
C THR A 635 10.75 -26.46 -23.63
N VAL A 636 10.47 -27.77 -23.57
CA VAL A 636 11.28 -28.86 -24.16
C VAL A 636 11.38 -28.80 -25.71
N GLN A 637 10.70 -27.86 -26.37
CA GLN A 637 10.66 -27.73 -27.83
C GLN A 637 10.91 -26.30 -28.34
N GLY A 638 11.94 -25.62 -27.82
CA GLY A 638 12.40 -24.35 -28.41
C GLY A 638 11.39 -23.19 -28.36
N GLY A 639 10.39 -23.28 -27.46
CA GLY A 639 9.44 -22.22 -27.22
C GLY A 639 9.93 -21.19 -26.19
N THR A 640 9.17 -20.11 -26.03
CA THR A 640 9.36 -19.12 -24.97
C THR A 640 9.24 -19.78 -23.59
N ALA A 641 10.06 -19.34 -22.63
CA ALA A 641 10.00 -19.86 -21.25
C ALA A 641 8.65 -19.49 -20.62
N GLU A 642 7.97 -20.45 -20.00
CA GLU A 642 6.66 -20.25 -19.38
C GLU A 642 6.82 -19.87 -17.91
N THR A 643 6.13 -18.82 -17.44
CA THR A 643 6.10 -18.48 -16.01
C THR A 643 5.24 -19.49 -15.25
N VAL A 644 5.86 -20.25 -14.36
CA VAL A 644 5.25 -21.31 -13.55
C VAL A 644 4.78 -20.79 -12.19
N ALA A 645 5.51 -19.84 -11.62
CA ALA A 645 5.14 -19.19 -10.38
C ALA A 645 5.57 -17.73 -10.36
N GLN A 646 4.82 -16.92 -9.63
CA GLN A 646 5.18 -15.54 -9.35
C GLN A 646 5.19 -15.33 -7.82
N LEU A 647 6.27 -14.75 -7.33
CA LEU A 647 6.47 -14.43 -5.92
C LEU A 647 6.64 -12.92 -5.77
N PRO A 648 5.63 -12.19 -5.30
CA PRO A 648 5.80 -10.79 -4.94
C PRO A 648 6.88 -10.65 -3.88
N ILE A 649 7.70 -9.60 -3.95
CA ILE A 649 8.83 -9.37 -3.05
C ILE A 649 8.49 -8.18 -2.15
N ASP A 650 8.32 -8.44 -0.86
CA ASP A 650 8.21 -7.42 0.18
C ASP A 650 9.46 -7.44 1.08
N LEU A 651 9.48 -6.64 2.15
CA LEU A 651 10.61 -6.60 3.09
C LEU A 651 11.01 -7.99 3.62
N ARG A 652 10.04 -8.86 3.91
CA ARG A 652 10.30 -10.18 4.51
C ARG A 652 11.03 -11.06 3.51
N ILE A 653 10.52 -11.14 2.28
CA ILE A 653 11.15 -11.90 1.20
C ILE A 653 12.53 -11.31 0.85
N ALA A 654 12.63 -9.98 0.75
CA ALA A 654 13.88 -9.31 0.40
C ALA A 654 14.97 -9.53 1.46
N ARG A 655 14.60 -9.51 2.74
CA ARG A 655 15.54 -9.78 3.83
C ARG A 655 16.05 -11.21 3.80
N GLU A 656 15.17 -12.20 3.66
CA GLU A 656 15.59 -13.60 3.55
C GLU A 656 16.47 -13.83 2.32
N ALA A 657 16.14 -13.19 1.20
CA ALA A 657 16.95 -13.26 -0.01
C ALA A 657 18.36 -12.70 0.22
N LEU A 658 18.48 -11.49 0.76
CA LEU A 658 19.78 -10.86 0.98
C LEU A 658 20.67 -11.62 1.96
N LEU A 659 20.10 -12.34 2.92
CA LEU A 659 20.84 -13.24 3.82
C LEU A 659 21.40 -14.49 3.12
N ASN A 660 20.89 -14.83 1.94
CA ASN A 660 21.30 -15.99 1.16
C ASN A 660 22.18 -15.63 -0.06
N VAL A 661 22.70 -14.40 -0.14
CA VAL A 661 23.54 -13.94 -1.27
C VAL A 661 24.81 -14.77 -1.42
N ASP A 662 25.50 -15.03 -0.31
CA ASP A 662 26.75 -15.82 -0.29
C ASP A 662 26.52 -17.34 -0.26
N GLY A 663 25.26 -17.77 -0.38
CA GLY A 663 24.84 -19.16 -0.38
C GLY A 663 23.74 -19.45 0.65
N PRO A 664 23.22 -20.70 0.68
CA PRO A 664 22.09 -21.05 1.53
C PRO A 664 22.47 -21.01 3.02
N SER A 665 21.84 -20.11 3.78
CA SER A 665 22.06 -19.93 5.23
C SER A 665 21.56 -21.11 6.07
N GLY A 666 20.73 -21.99 5.49
CA GLY A 666 20.14 -23.15 6.17
C GLY A 666 19.11 -22.80 7.25
N SER A 667 18.80 -21.52 7.45
CA SER A 667 17.85 -21.04 8.46
C SER A 667 17.07 -19.83 7.95
N PHE A 668 15.82 -19.73 8.40
CA PHE A 668 14.99 -18.54 8.21
C PHE A 668 15.03 -17.72 9.48
N THR A 669 14.93 -16.41 9.33
CA THR A 669 14.78 -15.52 10.49
C THR A 669 13.35 -15.54 11.03
N GLU A 670 13.13 -15.01 12.23
CA GLU A 670 11.78 -14.84 12.82
C GLU A 670 10.82 -14.05 11.91
N ILE A 671 11.31 -13.01 11.22
CA ILE A 671 10.52 -12.22 10.27
C ILE A 671 10.21 -13.03 9.01
N GLY A 672 11.11 -13.97 8.66
CA GLY A 672 11.09 -14.85 7.50
C GLY A 672 10.15 -16.05 7.61
N GLU A 673 9.66 -16.42 8.80
CA GLU A 673 8.69 -17.52 8.95
C GLU A 673 7.42 -17.28 8.10
N ALA A 674 6.97 -16.02 7.99
CA ALA A 674 5.85 -15.64 7.13
C ALA A 674 6.20 -15.65 5.63
N ALA A 675 7.48 -15.48 5.27
CA ALA A 675 7.98 -15.59 3.90
C ALA A 675 8.08 -17.05 3.43
N PHE A 676 8.38 -17.97 4.35
CA PHE A 676 8.58 -19.39 4.06
C PHE A 676 7.42 -20.01 3.28
N ALA A 677 6.18 -19.85 3.76
CA ALA A 677 4.99 -20.42 3.12
C ALA A 677 4.73 -19.89 1.68
N ARG A 678 5.27 -18.71 1.33
CA ARG A 678 5.18 -18.17 -0.04
C ARG A 678 6.25 -18.76 -0.94
N ILE A 679 7.48 -18.90 -0.43
CA ILE A 679 8.58 -19.54 -1.14
C ILE A 679 8.25 -21.02 -1.42
N GLU A 680 7.69 -21.72 -0.44
CA GLU A 680 7.24 -23.10 -0.62
C GLU A 680 6.14 -23.23 -1.68
N ARG A 681 5.17 -22.30 -1.70
CA ARG A 681 4.14 -22.27 -2.76
C ARG A 681 4.75 -22.06 -4.15
N ALA A 682 5.74 -21.17 -4.28
CA ALA A 682 6.46 -20.97 -5.54
C ALA A 682 7.18 -22.25 -6.00
N ARG A 683 7.84 -22.97 -5.08
CA ARG A 683 8.46 -24.27 -5.38
C ARG A 683 7.44 -25.37 -5.69
N ALA A 684 6.33 -25.40 -4.97
CA ALA A 684 5.26 -26.38 -5.19
C ALA A 684 4.64 -26.26 -6.59
N ALA A 685 4.60 -25.04 -7.16
CA ALA A 685 4.11 -24.84 -8.53
C ALA A 685 4.96 -25.57 -9.59
N LEU A 686 6.28 -25.72 -9.36
CA LEU A 686 7.18 -26.47 -10.25
C LEU A 686 6.86 -27.95 -10.37
N VAL A 687 6.18 -28.52 -9.37
CA VAL A 687 5.81 -29.94 -9.34
C VAL A 687 4.32 -30.17 -9.61
N SER A 688 3.64 -29.15 -10.14
CA SER A 688 2.23 -29.27 -10.55
C SER A 688 2.07 -30.15 -11.79
N GLY A 689 0.91 -30.81 -11.92
CA GLY A 689 0.69 -31.89 -12.90
C GLY A 689 0.99 -31.54 -14.36
N ARG A 690 0.92 -30.25 -14.73
CA ARG A 690 1.24 -29.77 -16.09
C ARG A 690 2.73 -29.89 -16.45
N TYR A 691 3.63 -29.79 -15.47
CA TYR A 691 5.08 -29.78 -15.68
C TYR A 691 5.77 -31.11 -15.31
N LEU A 692 5.01 -32.07 -14.76
CA LEU A 692 5.53 -33.42 -14.46
C LEU A 692 5.87 -34.23 -15.71
N ALA A 693 5.31 -33.88 -16.88
CA ALA A 693 5.56 -34.60 -18.13
C ALA A 693 7.03 -34.55 -18.59
N SER A 694 7.76 -33.47 -18.21
CA SER A 694 9.18 -33.27 -18.52
C SER A 694 10.10 -33.50 -17.32
N ALA A 695 9.54 -33.77 -16.13
CA ALA A 695 10.30 -33.92 -14.89
C ALA A 695 10.64 -35.38 -14.61
N ARG A 696 11.78 -35.62 -13.95
CA ARG A 696 12.17 -36.97 -13.54
C ARG A 696 11.52 -37.31 -12.21
N LEU A 697 10.78 -38.41 -12.16
CA LEU A 697 10.14 -38.90 -10.94
C LEU A 697 11.06 -39.89 -10.24
N LEU A 698 11.40 -39.58 -9.00
CA LEU A 698 12.25 -40.40 -8.15
C LEU A 698 11.44 -40.97 -6.97
N PHE A 699 11.76 -42.18 -6.57
CA PHE A 699 11.20 -42.85 -5.41
C PHE A 699 12.30 -43.53 -4.61
N SER A 700 12.30 -43.39 -3.28
CA SER A 700 13.16 -44.16 -2.39
C SER A 700 12.34 -45.19 -1.61
N ASP A 701 12.86 -46.41 -1.53
CA ASP A 701 12.22 -47.48 -0.76
C ASP A 701 12.50 -47.37 0.76
N ALA A 702 12.05 -48.38 1.51
CA ALA A 702 12.23 -48.45 2.97
C ALA A 702 13.72 -48.55 3.39
N ALA A 703 14.61 -49.00 2.50
CA ALA A 703 16.05 -49.04 2.73
C ALA A 703 16.75 -47.74 2.32
N GLY A 704 16.02 -46.76 1.78
CA GLY A 704 16.57 -45.50 1.27
C GLY A 704 17.24 -45.65 -0.10
N GLN A 705 17.07 -46.79 -0.80
CA GLN A 705 17.59 -46.96 -2.15
C GLN A 705 16.72 -46.17 -3.12
N ALA A 706 17.36 -45.35 -3.96
CA ALA A 706 16.68 -44.48 -4.92
C ALA A 706 16.43 -45.18 -6.26
N TRP A 707 15.22 -45.00 -6.77
CA TRP A 707 14.69 -45.53 -8.02
C TRP A 707 14.13 -44.38 -8.86
N GLU A 708 14.30 -44.46 -10.16
CA GLU A 708 13.72 -43.53 -11.13
C GLU A 708 12.55 -44.21 -11.85
N ILE A 709 11.43 -43.50 -11.99
CA ILE A 709 10.26 -43.94 -12.74
C ILE A 709 10.42 -43.47 -14.19
N VAL A 710 10.55 -44.42 -15.11
CA VAL A 710 10.75 -44.15 -16.54
C VAL A 710 9.52 -44.63 -17.33
N PRO A 711 8.98 -43.83 -18.27
CA PRO A 711 7.90 -44.27 -19.15
C PRO A 711 8.36 -45.45 -20.01
N GLN A 712 7.51 -46.49 -20.13
CA GLN A 712 7.83 -47.67 -20.92
C GLN A 712 7.02 -47.66 -22.23
N VAL A 713 7.72 -47.64 -23.37
CA VAL A 713 7.10 -47.52 -24.72
C VAL A 713 6.44 -48.83 -25.20
N SER A 714 6.72 -49.97 -24.55
CA SER A 714 6.05 -51.25 -24.85
C SER A 714 6.00 -52.19 -23.63
N GLY A 715 4.82 -52.77 -23.39
CA GLY A 715 4.54 -53.70 -22.28
C GLY A 715 3.16 -53.50 -21.66
N ALA A 716 2.73 -54.42 -20.78
CA ALA A 716 1.45 -54.33 -20.07
C ALA A 716 1.44 -53.30 -18.92
N SER A 717 2.60 -52.77 -18.52
CA SER A 717 2.74 -51.71 -17.52
C SER A 717 3.26 -50.43 -18.19
N PRO A 718 2.64 -49.26 -17.95
CA PRO A 718 3.05 -47.99 -18.57
C PRO A 718 4.38 -47.43 -18.04
N PHE A 719 4.92 -47.96 -16.95
CA PHE A 719 6.13 -47.45 -16.30
C PHE A 719 7.08 -48.58 -15.86
N ARG A 720 8.38 -48.28 -15.84
CA ARG A 720 9.45 -49.13 -15.29
C ARG A 720 10.25 -48.38 -14.22
N LEU A 721 10.68 -49.10 -13.18
CA LEU A 721 11.62 -48.60 -12.19
C LEU A 721 13.06 -48.92 -12.60
N GLN A 722 13.94 -47.91 -12.56
CA GLN A 722 15.38 -48.05 -12.79
C GLN A 722 16.14 -47.66 -11.52
N SER A 723 16.99 -48.56 -10.99
CA SER A 723 17.80 -48.26 -9.80
C SER A 723 18.82 -47.17 -10.15
N ARG A 724 18.92 -46.13 -9.31
CA ARG A 724 20.02 -45.16 -9.38
C ARG A 724 21.23 -45.83 -8.71
N SER A 725 22.12 -46.44 -9.49
CA SER A 725 23.36 -47.02 -8.95
C SER A 725 24.19 -45.90 -8.33
N GLY A 726 24.32 -45.89 -7.00
CA GLY A 726 25.09 -44.90 -6.28
C GLY A 726 26.53 -44.84 -6.78
N GLY A 727 26.98 -43.65 -7.20
CA GLY A 727 28.41 -43.35 -7.22
C GLY A 727 28.97 -43.64 -5.83
N ARG A 728 29.97 -44.52 -5.76
CA ARG A 728 30.63 -44.88 -4.51
C ARG A 728 31.29 -43.64 -3.88
N ARG A 729 30.95 -43.41 -2.61
CA ARG A 729 31.62 -42.66 -1.53
C ARG A 729 32.38 -41.39 -1.88
#